data_AF-Q9CM43-F1
#
_entry.id   AF-Q9CM43-F1
#
_cell.length_a   1.000
_cell.length_b   1.000
_cell.length_c   1.000
_cell.angle_alpha   90.00
_cell.angle_beta   90.00
_cell.angle_gamma   90.00
#
_symmetry.space_group_name_H-M   'P 1'
#
loop_
_entity.id
_entity.type
_entity.pdbx_description
1 polymer ?
#
loop_
_entity_poly.entity_id
_entity_poly.type
_entity_poly.pdbx_seq_one_letter_code
_entity_poly.pdbx_strand_id
1 'polypeptide(L)'
;MKKFNPSVLALSISSLLLTSTLTFGQIQQQDKALFGVKEHQESLLFHQSLVKQGSDNVPIWRIPSLLRTKDGVLIAAADKRWQHRGDWGDIDTAIRISHDDGKTWGNITTILDLPSQNTEHSPVMNTSTNPWGDKDNVIRQRIRDPNYSSQYMNSAFLIDAQMVQDKRNGRVFLAVDMFPESAGFFHLNGAFNNPGKDGSGRLTIDGKQYLKLIYQDKQWTLREDGSVFDELNRKTQYKVIVKGDPNKNFKDLGDVYNENNENIGNIYLTNRKGSKNEKAPFYIPTTSYLWMTYSDDNGKTWSSPIDISAQIKKDWMRFLGTGPGVGIQTKNGNLIFPVYYTNQNNVQSTALIISKDGGKSWELGQSPNDKRIELNGMNSHNLRWDSWYANTAKQKGFELTEAQLVELENGELKLFMRNQTGKVMMSTSKDGGYTWVNTEKINELDHGYSQLSVIKYSKRINGKEYIVFSGQSRSGQGGDNLRRDGKLFLGEVQESGEIKWDTTNLVREIVSQGKAAGQPNGYVYSSMAELGDGSIGLAYENTTDYTTIMYLPIEMQEFFWKAGKIFSDVRQKEPLVFTYDGTETLEKIGDGIAIKRGEGESQSGINVSEGLLVLDQQTKDGKNKAFTQLTLNNSGVAQVNSTQNIDRFVVNNGATGYLQFTVTDTHSPRLKINQDVTAHGQIVAVQVNLQKKLKPNDKGYYHAQGEELIAFKDNGQVKWRLVNDELKDGMYVYTLASVAKPSVLRTTSQPHSLYLTNKLITADGKAVSTVSPLKAPLTVNARPQVNPVLASYLTANLALNKMSEQLQQSFMHETRLLQEKDRSIFVKYLNGKQKYGSNLSFIDYGYDFNASYSGVMLGGKVWQSERGNHALYTALNKTSYKVTPKAVDGETKAKYHSWGGSINWHSNLPHNLIVDLSAGYQKHKGDIEHAGHVKGYTFNIGADLGYRYQWMKNAFITPMVGLHYLYASLSDVNDQANKALLKYNNFNALKTNLGVDVNYRIGKFEVKGLLSYDMYQQKTRQLYVDDVAYKQGKLADTLHLNTQFVAHLTPRFAFSTEVGFQHARNKGQSSFAVGAHYQF
;
A
#
# COMPACT_ATOMS: atom_id res chain seq x y z
N MET A 1 56.37 20.77 -59.70
CA MET A 1 55.66 21.89 -59.02
C MET A 1 54.21 21.46 -58.79
N LYS A 2 53.49 21.86 -57.75
CA LYS A 2 53.83 22.47 -56.43
C LYS A 2 52.59 22.22 -55.55
N LYS A 3 52.79 21.81 -54.29
CA LYS A 3 51.86 21.89 -53.14
C LYS A 3 50.36 21.60 -53.39
N PHE A 4 49.86 20.48 -52.86
CA PHE A 4 48.59 20.52 -52.13
C PHE A 4 48.83 20.09 -50.68
N ASN A 5 48.10 20.70 -49.75
CA ASN A 5 48.56 20.91 -48.38
C ASN A 5 47.94 19.89 -47.40
N PRO A 6 48.72 19.18 -46.54
CA PRO A 6 48.17 18.18 -45.61
C PRO A 6 47.21 18.72 -44.54
N SER A 7 47.08 20.05 -44.40
CA SER A 7 46.36 20.73 -43.32
C SER A 7 44.85 20.90 -43.55
N VAL A 8 44.23 20.22 -44.53
CA VAL A 8 42.76 20.29 -44.77
C VAL A 8 42.03 19.02 -44.30
N LEU A 9 42.70 17.86 -44.25
CA LEU A 9 42.11 16.63 -43.68
C LEU A 9 42.17 16.59 -42.14
N ALA A 10 43.00 17.45 -41.53
CA ALA A 10 43.07 17.65 -40.08
C ALA A 10 42.02 18.67 -39.54
N LEU A 11 41.19 19.27 -40.41
CA LEU A 11 40.13 20.22 -40.02
C LEU A 11 38.71 19.67 -40.28
N SER A 12 38.58 18.57 -41.01
CA SER A 12 37.32 17.85 -41.27
C SER A 12 37.11 16.62 -40.38
N ILE A 13 38.13 16.19 -39.63
CA ILE A 13 38.03 15.09 -38.64
C ILE A 13 37.98 15.62 -37.19
N SER A 14 38.45 16.85 -36.95
CA SER A 14 38.41 17.52 -35.63
C SER A 14 37.10 18.24 -35.32
N SER A 15 36.18 18.34 -36.28
CA SER A 15 34.85 18.97 -36.16
C SER A 15 33.70 17.96 -36.00
N LEU A 16 34.00 16.66 -36.07
CA LEU A 16 33.06 15.54 -35.86
C LEU A 16 33.36 14.72 -34.59
N LEU A 17 34.37 15.12 -33.81
CA LEU A 17 34.78 14.50 -32.55
C LEU A 17 34.87 15.50 -31.38
N LEU A 18 34.25 16.68 -31.51
CA LEU A 18 34.26 17.73 -30.49
C LEU A 18 32.89 18.43 -30.27
N THR A 19 31.79 17.76 -30.65
CA THR A 19 30.41 18.18 -30.38
C THR A 19 29.55 17.09 -29.72
N SER A 20 30.16 15.97 -29.30
CA SER A 20 29.50 14.90 -28.53
C SER A 20 29.56 15.12 -27.01
N THR A 21 29.92 16.33 -26.57
CA THR A 21 29.96 16.73 -25.15
C THR A 21 29.23 18.05 -24.97
N LEU A 22 28.14 18.01 -24.20
CA LEU A 22 27.18 19.10 -23.93
C LEU A 22 26.35 19.45 -25.19
N THR A 23 25.03 19.48 -25.14
CA THR A 23 24.12 19.62 -23.98
C THR A 23 23.12 18.46 -23.87
N PHE A 24 23.04 17.83 -22.70
CA PHE A 24 21.72 17.42 -22.21
C PHE A 24 20.87 18.69 -22.15
N GLY A 25 19.69 18.69 -22.77
CA GLY A 25 18.75 19.78 -22.58
C GLY A 25 18.47 19.95 -21.09
N GLN A 26 18.46 21.18 -20.61
CA GLN A 26 18.01 21.48 -19.27
C GLN A 26 16.57 21.96 -19.39
N ILE A 27 15.63 21.10 -18.98
CA ILE A 27 14.25 21.48 -18.67
C ILE A 27 14.31 22.69 -17.73
N GLN A 28 13.81 23.83 -18.19
CA GLN A 28 13.97 25.11 -17.50
C GLN A 28 12.87 25.30 -16.46
N GLN A 29 13.10 26.22 -15.52
CA GLN A 29 12.14 26.51 -14.44
C GLN A 29 10.77 27.01 -14.93
N GLN A 30 10.68 27.43 -16.20
CA GLN A 30 9.46 27.85 -16.89
C GLN A 30 8.57 26.64 -17.28
N ASP A 31 9.14 25.43 -17.36
CA ASP A 31 8.47 24.23 -17.88
C ASP A 31 7.60 23.52 -16.84
N LYS A 32 7.61 23.94 -15.56
CA LYS A 32 6.83 23.34 -14.47
C LYS A 32 5.38 23.00 -14.84
N ALA A 33 4.68 23.94 -15.46
CA ALA A 33 3.30 23.76 -15.92
C ALA A 33 3.18 22.68 -17.02
N LEU A 34 4.16 22.59 -17.92
CA LEU A 34 4.23 21.54 -18.95
C LEU A 34 4.45 20.14 -18.35
N PHE A 35 4.98 20.07 -17.12
CA PHE A 35 5.15 18.84 -16.34
C PHE A 35 4.00 18.56 -15.36
N GLY A 36 2.91 19.35 -15.44
CA GLY A 36 1.72 19.20 -14.60
C GLY A 36 1.92 19.57 -13.13
N VAL A 37 3.05 20.21 -12.80
CA VAL A 37 3.39 20.61 -11.44
C VAL A 37 2.34 21.60 -10.92
N LYS A 38 1.61 21.21 -9.87
CA LYS A 38 0.71 22.10 -9.13
C LYS A 38 1.50 22.79 -8.03
N GLU A 39 1.51 24.11 -8.03
CA GLU A 39 2.07 24.88 -6.91
C GLU A 39 0.97 25.18 -5.90
N HIS A 40 1.16 24.73 -4.66
CA HIS A 40 0.29 25.05 -3.55
C HIS A 40 0.70 26.39 -2.93
N GLN A 41 -0.26 27.13 -2.40
CA GLN A 41 0.01 28.37 -1.66
C GLN A 41 0.37 28.04 -0.22
N GLU A 42 1.31 28.78 0.35
CA GLU A 42 1.59 28.71 1.78
C GLU A 42 0.44 29.28 2.61
N SER A 43 0.23 28.71 3.79
CA SER A 43 -0.83 29.08 4.73
C SER A 43 -0.26 29.35 6.12
N LEU A 44 -0.97 30.16 6.91
CA LEU A 44 -0.53 30.53 8.26
C LEU A 44 -0.88 29.41 9.24
N LEU A 45 0.11 28.62 9.66
CA LEU A 45 -0.08 27.49 10.58
C LEU A 45 -0.26 27.97 12.02
N PHE A 46 0.62 28.83 12.51
CA PHE A 46 0.48 29.46 13.82
C PHE A 46 0.70 30.96 13.70
N HIS A 47 -0.40 31.71 13.87
CA HIS A 47 -0.43 33.17 13.78
C HIS A 47 -1.60 33.75 14.60
N GLN A 48 -1.59 35.06 14.80
CA GLN A 48 -2.73 35.85 15.25
C GLN A 48 -2.68 37.20 14.50
N SER A 49 -3.80 37.69 13.95
CA SER A 49 -3.81 38.75 12.92
C SER A 49 -4.54 40.04 13.29
N LEU A 50 -4.59 40.39 14.59
CA LEU A 50 -5.30 41.60 15.06
C LEU A 50 -4.38 42.69 15.63
N VAL A 51 -3.13 42.36 15.95
CA VAL A 51 -2.07 43.30 16.36
C VAL A 51 -0.74 42.79 15.77
N LYS A 52 0.30 43.62 15.74
CA LYS A 52 1.68 43.21 15.40
C LYS A 52 2.12 42.07 16.34
N GLN A 53 2.62 40.95 15.80
CA GLN A 53 3.14 39.84 16.60
C GLN A 53 4.29 40.29 17.50
N GLY A 54 4.37 39.75 18.73
CA GLY A 54 5.23 40.32 19.76
C GLY A 54 4.80 41.75 20.11
N SER A 55 3.50 41.94 20.33
CA SER A 55 2.93 43.05 21.10
C SER A 55 2.21 42.47 22.31
N ASP A 56 1.81 43.31 23.26
CA ASP A 56 1.05 42.89 24.43
C ASP A 56 -0.16 42.01 24.02
N ASN A 57 -0.27 40.83 24.63
CA ASN A 57 -1.26 39.78 24.35
C ASN A 57 -1.21 39.13 22.95
N VAL A 58 -0.11 39.26 22.18
CA VAL A 58 0.08 38.53 20.90
C VAL A 58 1.42 37.76 20.88
N PRO A 59 1.40 36.42 20.99
CA PRO A 59 2.60 35.60 21.08
C PRO A 59 3.34 35.49 19.75
N ILE A 60 4.61 35.08 19.87
CA ILE A 60 5.53 34.72 18.80
C ILE A 60 5.54 33.18 18.69
N TRP A 61 5.46 32.65 17.48
CA TRP A 61 5.32 31.22 17.23
C TRP A 61 6.62 30.62 16.71
N ARG A 62 7.13 29.59 17.37
CA ARG A 62 8.41 28.95 17.04
C ARG A 62 8.38 27.44 17.15
N ILE A 63 9.41 26.81 16.58
CA ILE A 63 9.72 25.38 16.73
C ILE A 63 8.57 24.47 16.29
N PRO A 64 8.28 24.39 14.97
CA PRO A 64 7.27 23.48 14.45
C PRO A 64 7.64 22.02 14.70
N SER A 65 6.71 21.25 15.27
CA SER A 65 6.68 19.79 15.20
C SER A 65 5.40 19.37 14.48
N LEU A 66 5.52 18.54 13.43
CA LEU A 66 4.42 18.17 12.56
C LEU A 66 4.32 16.65 12.44
N LEU A 67 3.30 16.06 13.05
CA LEU A 67 3.08 14.60 13.09
C LEU A 67 1.74 14.24 12.43
N ARG A 68 1.78 13.34 11.45
CA ARG A 68 0.58 12.70 10.91
C ARG A 68 0.35 11.36 11.60
N THR A 69 -0.82 11.20 12.21
CA THR A 69 -1.21 9.98 12.92
C THR A 69 -1.65 8.88 11.95
N LYS A 70 -1.65 7.62 12.42
CA LYS A 70 -2.15 6.45 11.68
C LYS A 70 -3.62 6.59 11.23
N ASP A 71 -4.40 7.39 11.96
CA ASP A 71 -5.81 7.65 11.69
C ASP A 71 -6.01 8.79 10.67
N GLY A 72 -4.91 9.34 10.14
CA GLY A 72 -4.93 10.43 9.15
C GLY A 72 -5.11 11.83 9.71
N VAL A 73 -5.08 11.99 11.04
CA VAL A 73 -5.11 13.29 11.71
C VAL A 73 -3.72 13.91 11.65
N LEU A 74 -3.62 15.16 11.20
CA LEU A 74 -2.37 15.92 11.19
C LEU A 74 -2.34 16.83 12.42
N ILE A 75 -1.36 16.63 13.29
CA ILE A 75 -1.16 17.43 14.50
C ILE A 75 0.09 18.26 14.30
N ALA A 76 -0.04 19.57 14.49
CA ALA A 76 1.09 20.49 14.58
C ALA A 76 1.23 20.98 16.02
N ALA A 77 2.45 21.01 16.55
CA ALA A 77 2.80 21.62 17.83
C ALA A 77 3.78 22.77 17.60
N ALA A 78 3.77 23.74 18.51
CA ALA A 78 4.64 24.92 18.48
C ALA A 78 4.85 25.50 19.88
N ASP A 79 6.00 26.16 20.05
CA ASP A 79 6.23 27.10 21.14
C ASP A 79 5.38 28.35 20.96
N LYS A 80 4.72 28.78 22.04
CA LYS A 80 3.95 30.02 22.12
C LYS A 80 4.70 30.98 23.05
N ARG A 81 5.58 31.79 22.47
CA ARG A 81 6.51 32.67 23.22
C ARG A 81 5.87 34.06 23.41
N TRP A 82 5.51 34.42 24.64
CA TRP A 82 4.77 35.66 24.90
C TRP A 82 5.63 36.92 24.89
N GLN A 83 6.84 36.86 25.47
CA GLN A 83 7.64 38.05 25.77
C GLN A 83 8.58 38.45 24.63
N HIS A 84 9.23 37.47 23.99
CA HIS A 84 10.22 37.69 22.94
C HIS A 84 10.58 36.39 22.20
N ARG A 85 11.28 36.51 21.07
CA ARG A 85 11.72 35.36 20.25
C ARG A 85 12.82 34.47 20.85
N GLY A 86 13.43 34.88 21.98
CA GLY A 86 14.53 34.16 22.61
C GLY A 86 14.10 32.81 23.20
N ASP A 87 15.08 31.96 23.53
CA ASP A 87 14.86 30.59 24.03
C ASP A 87 14.66 30.54 25.57
N TRP A 88 13.93 31.52 26.11
CA TRP A 88 13.65 31.73 27.53
C TRP A 88 12.49 32.73 27.70
N GLY A 89 12.09 32.98 28.95
CA GLY A 89 10.94 33.81 29.27
C GLY A 89 9.64 33.00 29.23
N ASP A 90 8.51 33.69 29.21
CA ASP A 90 7.19 33.04 29.24
C ASP A 90 6.86 32.33 27.91
N ILE A 91 6.84 31.00 27.93
CA ILE A 91 6.63 30.13 26.76
C ILE A 91 5.72 28.94 27.12
N ASP A 92 4.57 28.86 26.47
CA ASP A 92 3.64 27.73 26.54
C ASP A 92 3.90 26.71 25.41
N THR A 93 3.35 25.50 25.54
CA THR A 93 3.18 24.57 24.40
C THR A 93 1.76 24.65 23.87
N ALA A 94 1.60 24.84 22.56
CA ALA A 94 0.30 24.81 21.89
C ALA A 94 0.29 23.89 20.67
N ILE A 95 -0.91 23.49 20.26
CA ILE A 95 -1.15 22.66 19.08
C ILE A 95 -2.23 23.22 18.16
N ARG A 96 -2.26 22.70 16.93
CA ARG A 96 -3.42 22.71 16.02
C ARG A 96 -3.61 21.32 15.44
N ILE A 97 -4.86 21.02 15.09
CA ILE A 97 -5.27 19.74 14.52
C ILE A 97 -5.92 19.99 13.16
N SER A 98 -5.59 19.17 12.17
CA SER A 98 -6.26 19.10 10.87
C SER A 98 -6.75 17.67 10.59
N HIS A 99 -7.91 17.57 9.95
CA HIS A 99 -8.53 16.32 9.52
C HIS A 99 -8.54 16.15 8.00
N ASP A 100 -7.88 17.04 7.26
CA ASP A 100 -7.92 17.11 5.78
C ASP A 100 -6.54 17.34 5.15
N ASP A 101 -5.49 16.85 5.81
CA ASP A 101 -4.08 17.00 5.43
C ASP A 101 -3.61 18.48 5.35
N GLY A 102 -4.11 19.29 6.28
CA GLY A 102 -3.68 20.67 6.51
C GLY A 102 -4.31 21.73 5.60
N LYS A 103 -5.41 21.40 4.91
CA LYS A 103 -6.18 22.36 4.10
C LYS A 103 -7.02 23.28 4.99
N THR A 104 -7.55 22.73 6.07
CA THR A 104 -8.14 23.48 7.18
C THR A 104 -7.52 23.03 8.49
N TRP A 105 -7.44 23.95 9.44
CA TRP A 105 -6.84 23.75 10.75
C TRP A 105 -7.78 24.25 11.83
N GLY A 106 -8.00 23.45 12.86
CA GLY A 106 -8.79 23.83 14.04
C GLY A 106 -8.18 25.01 14.79
N ASN A 107 -8.84 25.42 15.87
CA ASN A 107 -8.36 26.48 16.74
C ASN A 107 -6.98 26.12 17.35
N ILE A 108 -6.18 27.14 17.63
CA ILE A 108 -4.96 26.99 18.42
C ILE A 108 -5.36 26.66 19.85
N THR A 109 -4.85 25.55 20.37
CA THR A 109 -5.10 25.09 21.75
C THR A 109 -3.78 25.09 22.51
N THR A 110 -3.66 25.89 23.57
CA THR A 110 -2.58 25.72 24.55
C THR A 110 -2.84 24.43 25.33
N ILE A 111 -1.84 23.56 25.42
CA ILE A 111 -1.98 22.23 26.06
C ILE A 111 -1.14 22.11 27.34
N LEU A 112 -0.12 22.94 27.49
CA LEU A 112 0.72 23.05 28.66
C LEU A 112 1.08 24.53 28.86
N ASP A 113 0.82 25.04 30.05
CA ASP A 113 1.11 26.40 30.52
C ASP A 113 1.82 26.29 31.89
N LEU A 114 2.72 27.21 32.23
CA LEU A 114 3.49 27.21 33.48
C LEU A 114 3.34 28.52 34.29
N PRO A 115 3.64 28.50 35.59
CA PRO A 115 3.47 29.66 36.46
C PRO A 115 4.49 30.77 36.16
N SER A 116 4.04 32.02 36.32
CA SER A 116 4.86 33.23 36.18
C SER A 116 4.68 34.19 37.36
N GLN A 117 5.77 34.85 37.74
CA GLN A 117 5.79 35.95 38.70
C GLN A 117 5.14 37.22 38.13
N ASN A 118 5.13 37.37 36.80
CA ASN A 118 4.55 38.52 36.12
C ASN A 118 3.01 38.49 36.19
N THR A 119 2.33 39.59 35.85
CA THR A 119 0.89 39.53 35.50
C THR A 119 0.66 38.56 34.33
N GLU A 120 -0.55 38.01 34.20
CA GLU A 120 -0.82 36.81 33.36
C GLU A 120 -0.23 36.86 31.95
N HIS A 121 -0.10 38.04 31.36
CA HIS A 121 0.68 38.28 30.15
C HIS A 121 1.64 39.46 30.39
N SER A 122 2.92 39.27 30.08
CA SER A 122 3.96 40.30 30.19
C SER A 122 3.97 41.25 28.98
N PRO A 123 4.26 42.54 29.17
CA PRO A 123 4.50 43.45 28.06
C PRO A 123 5.83 43.14 27.36
N VAL A 124 5.89 43.43 26.06
CA VAL A 124 7.06 43.15 25.22
C VAL A 124 8.17 44.20 25.40
N MET A 125 9.42 43.82 25.12
CA MET A 125 10.55 44.76 25.04
C MET A 125 10.19 46.02 24.24
N ASN A 126 10.46 47.20 24.83
CA ASN A 126 10.64 48.40 24.03
C ASN A 126 11.81 48.15 23.06
N THR A 127 11.57 48.33 21.76
CA THR A 127 12.32 47.68 20.66
C THR A 127 13.73 48.25 20.41
N SER A 128 14.30 48.97 21.37
CA SER A 128 15.66 49.51 21.34
C SER A 128 16.73 48.54 21.89
N THR A 129 16.33 47.42 22.50
CA THR A 129 17.25 46.43 23.10
C THR A 129 17.19 45.08 22.39
N ASN A 130 18.36 44.46 22.20
CA ASN A 130 18.46 43.13 21.58
C ASN A 130 18.26 42.05 22.66
N PRO A 131 17.24 41.16 22.56
CA PRO A 131 17.01 40.10 23.56
C PRO A 131 18.19 39.12 23.70
N TRP A 132 19.02 39.00 22.68
CA TRP A 132 20.26 38.20 22.73
C TRP A 132 21.44 38.94 23.36
N GLY A 133 21.44 40.28 23.32
CA GLY A 133 22.51 41.11 23.84
C GLY A 133 22.40 41.37 25.34
N ASP A 134 21.19 41.44 25.87
CA ASP A 134 20.98 41.78 27.29
C ASP A 134 20.92 40.55 28.23
N LYS A 135 20.82 39.34 27.67
CA LYS A 135 20.78 38.07 28.43
C LYS A 135 21.95 37.96 29.42
N ASP A 136 23.17 38.33 29.00
CA ASP A 136 24.38 38.18 29.82
C ASP A 136 24.41 39.23 30.94
N ASN A 137 23.86 40.43 30.71
CA ASN A 137 23.71 41.47 31.73
C ASN A 137 22.67 41.04 32.78
N VAL A 138 21.51 40.57 32.33
CA VAL A 138 20.40 40.13 33.18
C VAL A 138 20.81 38.92 34.03
N ILE A 139 21.50 37.93 33.44
CA ILE A 139 22.05 36.78 34.16
C ILE A 139 23.13 37.22 35.17
N ARG A 140 24.06 38.12 34.78
CA ARG A 140 25.08 38.65 35.70
C ARG A 140 24.45 39.43 36.87
N GLN A 141 23.38 40.19 36.63
CA GLN A 141 22.69 40.92 37.69
C GLN A 141 21.98 39.97 38.66
N ARG A 142 21.27 38.94 38.18
CA ARG A 142 20.66 37.92 39.06
C ARG A 142 21.68 37.06 39.81
N ILE A 143 22.89 36.86 39.28
CA ILE A 143 23.98 36.18 40.02
C ILE A 143 24.56 37.09 41.12
N ARG A 144 24.61 38.42 40.91
CA ARG A 144 25.12 39.38 41.90
C ARG A 144 24.11 39.68 43.02
N ASP A 145 22.83 39.76 42.68
CA ASP A 145 21.72 39.90 43.62
C ASP A 145 20.64 38.84 43.28
N PRO A 146 20.50 37.78 44.09
CA PRO A 146 19.46 36.77 43.88
C PRO A 146 18.03 37.32 43.89
N ASN A 147 17.77 38.49 44.49
CA ASN A 147 16.45 39.12 44.47
C ASN A 147 16.19 39.93 43.19
N TYR A 148 17.23 40.20 42.38
CA TYR A 148 17.12 40.97 41.15
C TYR A 148 16.01 40.43 40.24
N SER A 149 15.08 41.33 39.91
CA SER A 149 13.92 41.03 39.09
C SER A 149 14.09 41.67 37.71
N SER A 150 14.19 40.82 36.70
CA SER A 150 14.00 41.21 35.30
C SER A 150 12.72 40.56 34.82
N GLN A 151 11.84 41.35 34.19
CA GLN A 151 10.54 40.88 33.69
C GLN A 151 10.66 39.65 32.77
N TYR A 152 11.82 39.42 32.15
CA TYR A 152 12.08 38.29 31.26
C TYR A 152 12.58 37.00 31.96
N MET A 153 13.13 37.07 33.18
CA MET A 153 13.59 35.88 33.95
C MET A 153 12.55 35.42 35.00
N ASN A 154 11.26 35.71 34.78
CA ASN A 154 10.23 35.67 35.82
C ASN A 154 9.19 34.55 35.63
N SER A 155 9.34 33.68 34.64
CA SER A 155 8.44 32.53 34.39
C SER A 155 9.22 31.21 34.46
N ALA A 156 8.58 30.17 35.01
CA ALA A 156 8.89 28.80 34.59
C ALA A 156 8.32 28.60 33.17
N PHE A 157 8.96 27.80 32.33
CA PHE A 157 8.59 27.73 30.91
C PHE A 157 8.92 26.41 30.24
N LEU A 158 8.28 26.21 29.09
CA LEU A 158 8.41 25.03 28.22
C LEU A 158 9.07 25.42 26.91
N ILE A 159 9.82 24.53 26.26
CA ILE A 159 10.45 24.83 24.97
C ILE A 159 10.73 23.56 24.16
N ASP A 160 10.78 23.71 22.83
CA ASP A 160 11.23 22.69 21.89
C ASP A 160 10.40 21.38 21.92
N ALA A 161 9.08 21.48 21.73
CA ALA A 161 8.21 20.30 21.66
C ALA A 161 8.51 19.35 20.47
N GLN A 162 8.49 18.03 20.73
CA GLN A 162 8.57 16.97 19.71
C GLN A 162 7.53 15.87 19.93
N MET A 163 7.04 15.24 18.85
CA MET A 163 5.98 14.23 18.92
C MET A 163 6.34 12.88 18.27
N VAL A 164 5.82 11.78 18.84
CA VAL A 164 5.86 10.43 18.23
C VAL A 164 4.54 9.70 18.51
N GLN A 165 4.08 8.87 17.56
CA GLN A 165 2.93 7.99 17.80
C GLN A 165 3.37 6.53 18.00
N ASP A 166 2.87 5.89 19.05
CA ASP A 166 2.83 4.42 19.11
C ASP A 166 1.70 3.92 18.23
N LYS A 167 2.03 3.40 17.05
CA LYS A 167 1.05 2.96 16.05
C LYS A 167 0.22 1.77 16.55
N ARG A 168 0.75 0.99 17.52
CA ARG A 168 0.09 -0.21 18.08
C ARG A 168 -1.26 0.13 18.72
N ASN A 169 -1.31 1.17 19.55
CA ASN A 169 -2.53 1.63 20.21
C ASN A 169 -3.07 2.94 19.62
N GLY A 170 -2.22 3.79 19.04
CA GLY A 170 -2.58 5.11 18.51
C GLY A 170 -2.21 6.27 19.43
N ARG A 171 -1.61 5.99 20.59
CA ARG A 171 -1.18 7.02 21.55
C ARG A 171 -0.12 7.91 20.94
N VAL A 172 -0.35 9.22 20.98
CA VAL A 172 0.66 10.24 20.65
C VAL A 172 1.35 10.64 21.94
N PHE A 173 2.67 10.56 21.98
CA PHE A 173 3.50 11.15 23.03
C PHE A 173 4.06 12.49 22.53
N LEU A 174 4.08 13.48 23.42
CA LEU A 174 4.77 14.74 23.22
C LEU A 174 5.80 14.89 24.33
N ALA A 175 7.07 15.05 23.95
CA ALA A 175 8.17 15.39 24.84
C ALA A 175 8.54 16.87 24.65
N VAL A 176 8.84 17.57 25.73
CA VAL A 176 9.13 19.01 25.75
C VAL A 176 10.11 19.32 26.88
N ASP A 177 11.03 20.26 26.65
CA ASP A 177 11.94 20.72 27.68
C ASP A 177 11.17 21.60 28.67
N MET A 178 11.45 21.45 29.96
CA MET A 178 10.91 22.26 31.04
C MET A 178 12.03 22.89 31.85
N PHE A 179 11.89 24.18 32.12
CA PHE A 179 12.78 24.94 32.98
C PHE A 179 12.00 25.61 34.13
N PRO A 180 12.47 25.53 35.38
CA PRO A 180 12.03 26.45 36.43
C PRO A 180 12.48 27.89 36.12
N GLU A 181 11.98 28.85 36.90
CA GLU A 181 12.22 30.28 36.74
C GLU A 181 13.72 30.64 36.52
N SER A 182 14.08 30.90 35.26
CA SER A 182 15.48 31.01 34.83
C SER A 182 15.61 31.65 33.43
N ALA A 183 16.82 31.61 32.88
CA ALA A 183 17.11 31.95 31.47
C ALA A 183 17.53 30.69 30.67
N GLY A 184 16.94 29.53 31.03
CA GLY A 184 17.10 28.27 30.31
C GLY A 184 18.54 27.82 30.13
N PHE A 185 18.84 27.32 28.93
CA PHE A 185 20.15 26.87 28.48
C PHE A 185 21.29 27.87 28.77
N PHE A 186 21.04 29.18 28.68
CA PHE A 186 22.05 30.22 28.94
C PHE A 186 22.37 30.37 30.43
N HIS A 187 21.37 30.19 31.30
CA HIS A 187 21.64 30.16 32.74
C HIS A 187 22.51 28.95 33.11
N LEU A 188 22.29 27.79 32.48
CA LEU A 188 23.06 26.58 32.77
C LEU A 188 24.52 26.66 32.30
N ASN A 189 24.75 27.11 31.05
CA ASN A 189 26.08 27.08 30.42
C ASN A 189 26.90 28.39 30.58
N GLY A 190 26.43 29.36 31.35
CA GLY A 190 27.12 30.66 31.55
C GLY A 190 28.47 30.57 32.28
N ALA A 191 29.38 31.52 32.00
CA ALA A 191 30.79 31.52 32.41
C ALA A 191 31.09 31.78 33.91
N PHE A 192 30.10 31.68 34.78
CA PHE A 192 30.25 31.94 36.22
C PHE A 192 29.95 30.67 37.02
N ASN A 193 30.91 30.25 37.84
CA ASN A 193 30.81 29.07 38.72
C ASN A 193 29.61 29.22 39.66
N ASN A 194 28.53 28.50 39.37
CA ASN A 194 27.34 28.45 40.22
C ASN A 194 27.05 26.97 40.52
N PRO A 195 27.26 26.50 41.76
CA PRO A 195 27.09 25.09 42.13
C PRO A 195 25.63 24.63 42.00
N GLY A 196 25.40 23.34 41.74
CA GLY A 196 24.07 22.71 41.75
C GLY A 196 23.30 22.64 40.43
N LYS A 197 23.94 22.94 39.29
CA LYS A 197 23.31 22.88 37.94
C LYS A 197 23.33 21.50 37.27
N ASP A 198 24.31 20.67 37.61
CA ASP A 198 24.55 19.38 36.95
C ASP A 198 23.55 18.31 37.45
N GLY A 199 23.15 17.40 36.56
CA GLY A 199 22.34 16.22 36.87
C GLY A 199 20.83 16.38 36.74
N SER A 200 20.09 15.38 37.23
CA SER A 200 18.65 15.20 37.05
C SER A 200 17.75 16.00 38.00
N GLY A 201 18.34 16.80 38.90
CA GLY A 201 17.59 17.46 39.98
C GLY A 201 17.02 16.51 41.04
N ARG A 202 17.41 15.22 41.04
CA ARG A 202 16.84 14.18 41.93
C ARG A 202 17.82 13.63 42.95
N LEU A 203 17.31 13.19 44.10
CA LEU A 203 18.05 12.55 45.19
C LEU A 203 17.63 11.09 45.33
N THR A 204 18.60 10.19 45.44
CA THR A 204 18.36 8.76 45.71
C THR A 204 18.22 8.53 47.21
N ILE A 205 17.07 7.99 47.64
CA ILE A 205 16.82 7.51 49.00
C ILE A 205 16.30 6.08 48.87
N ASP A 206 16.92 5.14 49.58
CA ASP A 206 16.56 3.71 49.58
C ASP A 206 16.40 3.10 48.17
N GLY A 207 17.28 3.49 47.24
CA GLY A 207 17.28 3.03 45.85
C GLY A 207 16.25 3.72 44.93
N LYS A 208 15.44 4.64 45.43
CA LYS A 208 14.41 5.36 44.67
C LYS A 208 14.74 6.85 44.52
N GLN A 209 14.50 7.41 43.33
CA GLN A 209 14.84 8.80 43.00
C GLN A 209 13.66 9.76 43.15
N TYR A 210 13.83 10.75 44.02
CA TYR A 210 12.84 11.76 44.35
C TYR A 210 13.28 13.15 43.90
N LEU A 211 12.35 14.01 43.48
CA LEU A 211 12.68 15.38 43.07
C LEU A 211 13.19 16.18 44.28
N LYS A 212 14.32 16.86 44.14
CA LYS A 212 14.87 17.72 45.20
C LYS A 212 14.05 19.01 45.32
N LEU A 213 13.96 19.50 46.53
CA LEU A 213 13.44 20.83 46.87
C LEU A 213 14.51 21.55 47.69
N ILE A 214 14.80 22.80 47.35
CA ILE A 214 15.81 23.63 48.02
C ILE A 214 15.10 24.47 49.08
N TYR A 215 15.44 24.26 50.36
CA TYR A 215 14.92 25.01 51.51
C TYR A 215 16.08 25.51 52.35
N GLN A 216 16.37 26.81 52.36
CA GLN A 216 17.46 27.41 53.18
C GLN A 216 18.79 26.62 53.06
N ASP A 217 19.24 26.42 51.82
CA ASP A 217 20.42 25.62 51.43
C ASP A 217 20.38 24.10 51.76
N LYS A 218 19.30 23.61 52.39
CA LYS A 218 19.04 22.19 52.64
C LYS A 218 18.31 21.55 51.46
N GLN A 219 18.50 20.23 51.31
CA GLN A 219 17.83 19.41 50.30
C GLN A 219 16.68 18.63 50.93
N TRP A 220 15.46 19.07 50.61
CA TRP A 220 14.20 18.37 50.89
C TRP A 220 13.80 17.52 49.67
N THR A 221 12.77 16.69 49.80
CA THR A 221 12.31 15.82 48.69
C THR A 221 10.79 15.79 48.54
N LEU A 222 10.34 15.70 47.28
CA LEU A 222 8.94 15.52 46.91
C LEU A 222 8.64 14.04 46.62
N ARG A 223 7.56 13.50 47.22
CA ARG A 223 7.05 12.14 47.02
C ARG A 223 5.93 12.09 45.97
N GLU A 224 5.60 10.88 45.51
CA GLU A 224 4.64 10.66 44.41
C GLU A 224 3.17 10.97 44.79
N ASP A 225 2.84 11.06 46.08
CA ASP A 225 1.53 11.48 46.59
C ASP A 225 1.42 13.01 46.75
N GLY A 226 2.48 13.74 46.41
CA GLY A 226 2.60 15.19 46.63
C GLY A 226 3.10 15.58 48.01
N SER A 227 3.43 14.65 48.90
CA SER A 227 3.96 14.99 50.23
C SER A 227 5.43 15.41 50.19
N VAL A 228 5.78 16.41 51.00
CA VAL A 228 7.14 16.94 51.09
C VAL A 228 7.84 16.43 52.35
N PHE A 229 9.09 15.99 52.21
CA PHE A 229 9.93 15.45 53.26
C PHE A 229 11.17 16.31 53.47
N ASP A 230 11.55 16.53 54.72
CA ASP A 230 12.70 17.34 55.11
C ASP A 230 14.06 16.64 54.90
N GLU A 231 15.16 17.32 55.25
CA GLU A 231 16.52 16.81 55.11
C GLU A 231 16.84 15.60 55.99
N LEU A 232 16.00 15.33 57.01
CA LEU A 232 16.08 14.17 57.90
C LEU A 232 15.08 13.07 57.50
N ASN A 233 14.51 13.15 56.29
CA ASN A 233 13.52 12.22 55.77
C ASN A 233 12.24 12.12 56.63
N ARG A 234 11.79 13.24 57.20
CA ARG A 234 10.53 13.34 57.96
C ARG A 234 9.48 14.07 57.13
N LYS A 235 8.23 13.59 57.16
CA LYS A 235 7.11 14.23 56.47
C LYS A 235 6.81 15.61 57.08
N THR A 236 6.68 16.62 56.23
CA THR A 236 6.36 18.02 56.62
C THR A 236 4.87 18.31 56.47
N GLN A 237 4.42 19.50 56.90
CA GLN A 237 3.04 19.95 56.69
C GLN A 237 2.70 20.38 55.26
N TYR A 238 3.68 20.44 54.34
CA TYR A 238 3.47 20.94 52.99
C TYR A 238 3.06 19.85 52.00
N LYS A 239 2.17 20.20 51.07
CA LYS A 239 1.74 19.35 49.96
C LYS A 239 1.93 20.08 48.63
N VAL A 240 2.33 19.35 47.60
CA VAL A 240 2.53 19.86 46.23
C VAL A 240 1.58 19.16 45.26
N ILE A 241 1.04 19.90 44.30
CA ILE A 241 0.26 19.33 43.18
C ILE A 241 1.20 18.61 42.20
N VAL A 242 1.14 17.28 42.20
CA VAL A 242 1.92 16.38 41.31
C VAL A 242 1.11 15.80 40.15
N LYS A 243 -0.16 16.20 40.03
CA LYS A 243 -1.06 15.86 38.92
C LYS A 243 -1.98 17.05 38.69
N GLY A 244 -1.74 17.80 37.61
CA GLY A 244 -2.42 19.06 37.34
C GLY A 244 -3.84 18.92 36.78
N ASP A 245 -4.55 20.03 36.76
CA ASP A 245 -5.89 20.17 36.18
C ASP A 245 -5.81 20.48 34.68
N PRO A 246 -6.33 19.62 33.78
CA PRO A 246 -6.35 19.89 32.34
C PRO A 246 -7.15 21.15 31.99
N ASN A 247 -8.13 21.58 32.81
CA ASN A 247 -8.90 22.81 32.57
C ASN A 247 -8.07 24.09 32.78
N LYS A 248 -6.90 23.97 33.43
CA LYS A 248 -5.93 25.05 33.63
C LYS A 248 -4.69 24.89 32.74
N ASN A 249 -4.75 24.02 31.72
CA ASN A 249 -3.58 23.59 30.94
C ASN A 249 -2.41 23.10 31.84
N PHE A 250 -2.74 22.48 32.98
CA PHE A 250 -1.81 22.00 34.01
C PHE A 250 -0.93 23.07 34.68
N LYS A 251 -1.28 24.36 34.58
CA LYS A 251 -0.56 25.49 35.20
C LYS A 251 -0.46 25.42 36.73
N ASP A 252 -1.33 24.61 37.36
CA ASP A 252 -1.33 24.32 38.80
C ASP A 252 -0.35 23.21 39.22
N LEU A 253 0.34 22.56 38.28
CA LEU A 253 1.44 21.65 38.63
C LEU A 253 2.52 22.39 39.41
N GLY A 254 2.94 21.80 40.51
CA GLY A 254 3.93 22.38 41.41
C GLY A 254 3.35 23.32 42.46
N ASP A 255 2.04 23.61 42.46
CA ASP A 255 1.42 24.48 43.47
C ASP A 255 1.59 23.89 44.89
N VAL A 256 1.98 24.74 45.83
CA VAL A 256 2.34 24.41 47.20
C VAL A 256 1.20 24.83 48.12
N TYR A 257 0.73 23.88 48.93
CA TYR A 257 -0.30 24.06 49.93
C TYR A 257 0.27 23.87 51.34
N ASN A 258 -0.16 24.72 52.27
CA ASN A 258 0.17 24.62 53.69
C ASN A 258 -0.84 23.73 54.47
N GLU A 259 -0.67 23.64 55.79
CA GLU A 259 -1.54 22.88 56.69
C GLU A 259 -3.02 23.33 56.69
N ASN A 260 -3.27 24.61 56.40
CA ASN A 260 -4.61 25.18 56.29
C ASN A 260 -5.26 24.95 54.90
N ASN A 261 -4.59 24.22 54.01
CA ASN A 261 -4.97 24.04 52.60
C ASN A 261 -5.05 25.38 51.82
N GLU A 262 -4.23 26.35 52.19
CA GLU A 262 -4.04 27.61 51.44
C GLU A 262 -2.92 27.41 50.41
N ASN A 263 -3.13 27.87 49.17
CA ASN A 263 -2.07 27.94 48.17
C ASN A 263 -1.09 29.08 48.53
N ILE A 264 0.18 28.74 48.71
CA ILE A 264 1.25 29.65 49.14
C ILE A 264 2.34 29.86 48.08
N GLY A 265 2.14 29.38 46.84
CA GLY A 265 3.08 29.52 45.74
C GLY A 265 3.27 28.24 44.94
N ASN A 266 4.36 28.12 44.19
CA ASN A 266 4.66 27.03 43.28
C ASN A 266 6.17 26.70 43.26
N ILE A 267 6.52 25.40 43.25
CA ILE A 267 7.92 24.93 43.33
C ILE A 267 8.77 25.25 42.09
N TYR A 268 8.15 25.61 40.95
CA TYR A 268 8.86 25.97 39.72
C TYR A 268 9.28 27.45 39.67
N LEU A 269 8.79 28.26 40.60
CA LEU A 269 9.16 29.65 40.78
C LEU A 269 10.18 29.82 41.92
N THR A 270 11.00 30.86 41.85
CA THR A 270 11.93 31.24 42.94
C THR A 270 11.19 32.04 44.01
N ASN A 271 11.46 31.80 45.29
CA ASN A 271 10.81 32.48 46.42
C ASN A 271 11.46 33.83 46.79
N ARG A 272 11.80 34.64 45.77
CA ARG A 272 12.46 35.95 45.95
C ARG A 272 11.57 36.92 46.72
N LYS A 273 12.19 37.81 47.50
CA LYS A 273 11.48 38.84 48.27
C LYS A 273 10.69 39.78 47.34
N GLY A 274 9.43 40.06 47.66
CA GLY A 274 8.53 40.87 46.85
C GLY A 274 7.99 40.17 45.59
N SER A 275 8.23 38.86 45.43
CA SER A 275 7.68 38.06 44.32
C SER A 275 6.33 37.43 44.70
N LYS A 276 5.53 37.00 43.72
CA LYS A 276 4.28 36.27 43.99
C LYS A 276 4.54 34.97 44.77
N ASN A 277 5.74 34.41 44.61
CA ASN A 277 6.16 33.18 45.22
C ASN A 277 6.91 33.35 46.57
N GLU A 278 6.98 34.56 47.15
CA GLU A 278 7.72 34.82 48.40
C GLU A 278 7.25 33.93 49.58
N LYS A 279 5.98 33.51 49.59
CA LYS A 279 5.43 32.63 50.62
C LYS A 279 5.80 31.15 50.44
N ALA A 280 6.34 30.75 49.28
CA ALA A 280 6.74 29.37 49.05
C ALA A 280 8.04 29.07 49.82
N PRO A 281 8.06 28.08 50.73
CA PRO A 281 9.25 27.76 51.52
C PRO A 281 10.42 27.25 50.66
N PHE A 282 10.12 26.54 49.56
CA PHE A 282 11.10 25.82 48.74
C PHE A 282 10.80 25.89 47.24
N TYR A 283 11.81 25.59 46.43
CA TYR A 283 11.74 25.52 44.96
C TYR A 283 12.64 24.41 44.41
N ILE A 284 12.48 24.01 43.14
CA ILE A 284 13.28 22.94 42.53
C ILE A 284 14.66 23.43 42.05
N PRO A 285 15.70 22.56 41.94
CA PRO A 285 16.98 22.95 41.36
C PRO A 285 16.88 23.52 39.96
N THR A 286 17.61 24.61 39.71
CA THR A 286 17.72 25.28 38.41
C THR A 286 18.56 24.46 37.42
N THR A 287 17.91 23.49 36.79
CA THR A 287 18.46 22.64 35.72
C THR A 287 17.38 22.38 34.66
N SER A 288 17.73 21.77 33.51
CA SER A 288 16.72 21.34 32.53
C SER A 288 16.08 20.03 32.94
N TYR A 289 14.76 19.93 32.73
CA TYR A 289 13.98 18.70 32.88
C TYR A 289 13.35 18.35 31.52
N LEU A 290 13.21 17.06 31.22
CA LEU A 290 12.44 16.61 30.07
C LEU A 290 11.08 16.10 30.53
N TRP A 291 10.03 16.84 30.16
CA TRP A 291 8.64 16.49 30.46
C TRP A 291 8.03 15.73 29.30
N MET A 292 7.07 14.86 29.61
CA MET A 292 6.31 14.14 28.61
C MET A 292 4.85 13.99 28.99
N THR A 293 3.98 14.28 28.03
CA THR A 293 2.53 14.06 28.09
C THR A 293 2.12 13.15 26.93
N TYR A 294 0.93 12.57 26.99
CA TYR A 294 0.36 11.78 25.91
C TYR A 294 -1.11 12.09 25.67
N SER A 295 -1.56 11.79 24.44
CA SER A 295 -2.96 11.83 24.01
C SER A 295 -3.36 10.48 23.43
N ASP A 296 -4.54 9.98 23.83
CA ASP A 296 -5.16 8.75 23.32
C ASP A 296 -6.28 9.04 22.28
N ASP A 297 -6.53 10.31 21.94
CA ASP A 297 -7.68 10.75 21.14
C ASP A 297 -7.30 11.65 19.94
N ASN A 298 -6.07 11.47 19.43
CA ASN A 298 -5.45 12.26 18.35
C ASN A 298 -5.30 13.76 18.69
N GLY A 299 -4.88 14.06 19.92
CA GLY A 299 -4.46 15.39 20.37
C GLY A 299 -5.55 16.25 21.00
N LYS A 300 -6.79 15.75 21.16
CA LYS A 300 -7.91 16.54 21.69
C LYS A 300 -7.81 16.72 23.20
N THR A 301 -7.38 15.69 23.91
CA THR A 301 -7.05 15.74 25.34
C THR A 301 -5.66 15.16 25.59
N TRP A 302 -5.04 15.64 26.67
CA TRP A 302 -3.67 15.30 27.06
C TRP A 302 -3.63 14.87 28.52
N SER A 303 -2.68 14.00 28.87
CA SER A 303 -2.41 13.62 30.25
C SER A 303 -1.65 14.73 31.00
N SER A 304 -1.75 14.75 32.34
CA SER A 304 -0.80 15.53 33.14
C SER A 304 0.64 15.11 32.76
N PRO A 305 1.54 16.05 32.45
CA PRO A 305 2.91 15.71 32.10
C PRO A 305 3.66 15.04 33.26
N ILE A 306 4.64 14.23 32.91
CA ILE A 306 5.57 13.57 33.84
C ILE A 306 7.01 13.97 33.51
N ASP A 307 7.82 14.24 34.55
CA ASP A 307 9.27 14.41 34.42
C ASP A 307 9.96 13.04 34.28
N ILE A 308 10.59 12.79 33.14
CA ILE A 308 11.36 11.56 32.88
C ILE A 308 12.87 11.73 33.06
N SER A 309 13.36 12.89 33.48
CA SER A 309 14.80 13.23 33.54
C SER A 309 15.61 12.23 34.35
N ALA A 310 15.04 11.68 35.43
CA ALA A 310 15.67 10.66 36.28
C ALA A 310 16.05 9.37 35.54
N GLN A 311 15.39 9.06 34.43
CA GLN A 311 15.65 7.85 33.64
C GLN A 311 16.81 8.05 32.64
N ILE A 312 16.96 9.28 32.12
CA ILE A 312 17.79 9.57 30.94
C ILE A 312 18.98 10.51 31.23
N LYS A 313 18.81 11.53 32.08
CA LYS A 313 19.80 12.59 32.33
C LYS A 313 20.81 12.13 33.38
N LYS A 314 22.10 12.12 33.00
CA LYS A 314 23.19 11.67 33.88
C LYS A 314 23.68 12.80 34.79
N ASP A 315 24.26 12.46 35.93
CA ASP A 315 24.66 13.42 36.98
C ASP A 315 25.69 14.47 36.52
N TRP A 316 26.46 14.18 35.46
CA TRP A 316 27.44 15.09 34.86
C TRP A 316 26.85 15.98 33.74
N MET A 317 25.61 15.77 33.33
CA MET A 317 24.98 16.57 32.28
C MET A 317 24.46 17.89 32.84
N ARG A 318 24.83 19.01 32.23
CA ARG A 318 24.29 20.34 32.58
C ARG A 318 22.90 20.52 31.99
N PHE A 319 22.85 20.47 30.67
CA PHE A 319 21.62 20.44 29.90
C PHE A 319 21.39 19.04 29.34
N LEU A 320 20.12 18.61 29.30
CA LEU A 320 19.60 17.61 28.38
C LEU A 320 18.23 18.09 27.92
N GLY A 321 17.94 17.96 26.63
CA GLY A 321 16.67 18.36 26.04
C GLY A 321 16.43 17.78 24.65
N THR A 322 15.31 18.13 24.04
CA THR A 322 14.85 17.55 22.76
C THR A 322 15.73 17.90 21.56
N GLY A 323 15.69 17.07 20.52
CA GLY A 323 16.02 17.50 19.16
C GLY A 323 14.72 17.85 18.43
N PRO A 324 14.25 19.10 18.41
CA PRO A 324 12.88 19.43 18.00
C PRO A 324 12.53 18.99 16.57
N GLY A 325 11.26 18.59 16.40
CA GLY A 325 10.75 17.92 15.21
C GLY A 325 9.90 16.70 15.61
N VAL A 326 10.12 15.55 14.99
CA VAL A 326 9.40 14.31 15.30
C VAL A 326 10.32 13.16 15.70
N GLY A 327 9.80 12.29 16.57
CA GLY A 327 10.34 10.97 16.83
C GLY A 327 9.77 9.92 15.85
N ILE A 328 10.29 8.70 15.91
CA ILE A 328 9.77 7.57 15.11
C ILE A 328 9.40 6.37 16.00
N GLN A 329 8.44 5.58 15.53
CA GLN A 329 8.33 4.18 15.95
C GLN A 329 9.04 3.31 14.92
N THR A 330 10.01 2.50 15.36
CA THR A 330 10.75 1.60 14.48
C THR A 330 9.92 0.37 14.09
N LYS A 331 10.38 -0.38 13.08
CA LYS A 331 9.78 -1.66 12.65
C LYS A 331 9.61 -2.67 13.79
N ASN A 332 10.51 -2.66 14.77
CA ASN A 332 10.47 -3.53 15.95
C ASN A 332 9.56 -2.99 17.07
N GLY A 333 8.92 -1.83 16.87
CA GLY A 333 7.94 -1.24 17.78
C GLY A 333 8.51 -0.32 18.86
N ASN A 334 9.83 -0.09 18.89
CA ASN A 334 10.46 0.85 19.81
C ASN A 334 10.04 2.29 19.47
N LEU A 335 9.73 3.10 20.46
CA LEU A 335 9.54 4.55 20.31
C LEU A 335 10.89 5.24 20.50
N ILE A 336 11.22 6.18 19.63
CA ILE A 336 12.52 6.88 19.65
C ILE A 336 12.30 8.38 19.51
N PHE A 337 12.92 9.15 20.39
CA PHE A 337 13.04 10.60 20.28
C PHE A 337 14.53 11.02 20.21
N PRO A 338 14.91 11.92 19.29
CA PRO A 338 16.20 12.59 19.35
C PRO A 338 16.29 13.56 20.54
N VAL A 339 17.48 13.64 21.13
CA VAL A 339 17.84 14.53 22.24
C VAL A 339 19.26 15.05 22.05
N TYR A 340 19.62 16.14 22.73
CA TYR A 340 21.01 16.55 22.89
C TYR A 340 21.27 17.02 24.32
N TYR A 341 22.54 17.04 24.72
CA TYR A 341 22.96 17.42 26.06
C TYR A 341 24.29 18.17 26.05
N THR A 342 24.59 18.90 27.13
CA THR A 342 25.93 19.44 27.41
C THR A 342 26.61 18.72 28.57
N ASN A 343 27.91 18.49 28.43
CA ASN A 343 28.75 18.03 29.53
C ASN A 343 29.23 19.20 30.42
N GLN A 344 30.03 18.90 31.43
CA GLN A 344 30.55 19.90 32.39
C GLN A 344 31.51 20.93 31.77
N ASN A 345 32.00 20.69 30.55
CA ASN A 345 32.81 21.63 29.75
C ASN A 345 31.94 22.52 28.83
N ASN A 346 30.61 22.45 28.95
CA ASN A 346 29.62 23.11 28.09
C ASN A 346 29.72 22.70 26.61
N VAL A 347 30.21 21.49 26.30
CA VAL A 347 30.26 20.98 24.92
C VAL A 347 29.07 20.07 24.65
N GLN A 348 28.43 20.27 23.50
CA GLN A 348 27.19 19.57 23.12
C GLN A 348 27.43 18.20 22.46
N SER A 349 26.49 17.29 22.67
CA SER A 349 26.43 15.99 22.00
C SER A 349 24.99 15.50 21.83
N THR A 350 24.65 15.02 20.64
CA THR A 350 23.35 14.38 20.31
C THR A 350 23.30 12.96 20.84
N ALA A 351 22.11 12.47 21.21
CA ALA A 351 21.81 11.06 21.44
C ALA A 351 20.34 10.76 21.09
N LEU A 352 19.88 9.55 21.39
CA LEU A 352 18.48 9.13 21.29
C LEU A 352 17.99 8.68 22.66
N ILE A 353 16.73 8.98 23.00
CA ILE A 353 16.01 8.26 24.05
C ILE A 353 15.08 7.24 23.42
N ILE A 354 15.07 6.03 23.97
CA ILE A 354 14.42 4.86 23.37
C ILE A 354 13.48 4.23 24.41
N SER A 355 12.28 3.85 23.98
CA SER A 355 11.35 3.06 24.79
C SER A 355 10.96 1.77 24.08
N LYS A 356 11.28 0.64 24.71
CA LYS A 356 10.90 -0.71 24.25
C LYS A 356 9.47 -1.10 24.68
N ASP A 357 8.95 -0.48 25.73
CA ASP A 357 7.74 -0.94 26.46
C ASP A 357 6.46 -0.13 26.20
N GLY A 358 6.49 0.75 25.20
CA GLY A 358 5.36 1.62 24.82
C GLY A 358 5.27 2.90 25.65
N GLY A 359 6.42 3.48 25.95
CA GLY A 359 6.54 4.79 26.60
C GLY A 359 6.44 4.78 28.12
N LYS A 360 6.51 3.60 28.77
CA LYS A 360 6.46 3.50 30.24
C LYS A 360 7.82 3.78 30.86
N SER A 361 8.89 3.29 30.22
CA SER A 361 10.27 3.58 30.55
C SER A 361 11.09 4.00 29.33
N TRP A 362 12.11 4.81 29.57
CA TRP A 362 12.96 5.44 28.55
C TRP A 362 14.43 5.32 28.95
N GLU A 363 15.26 4.87 28.01
CA GLU A 363 16.70 4.72 28.20
C GLU A 363 17.47 5.60 27.20
N LEU A 364 18.60 6.16 27.63
CA LEU A 364 19.47 6.98 26.79
C LEU A 364 20.49 6.11 26.04
N GLY A 365 20.52 6.19 24.71
CA GLY A 365 21.55 5.58 23.85
C GLY A 365 22.89 6.33 23.90
N GLN A 366 23.94 5.75 23.31
CA GLN A 366 25.23 6.44 23.17
C GLN A 366 25.12 7.63 22.22
N SER A 367 26.00 8.61 22.40
CA SER A 367 26.19 9.67 21.41
C SER A 367 27.01 9.16 20.23
N PRO A 368 26.80 9.65 18.99
CA PRO A 368 27.76 9.48 17.91
C PRO A 368 29.17 9.92 18.31
N ASN A 369 29.30 10.94 19.18
CA ASN A 369 30.58 11.40 19.72
C ASN A 369 31.31 10.36 20.59
N ASP A 370 30.67 9.29 21.07
CA ASP A 370 31.32 8.28 21.92
C ASP A 370 32.18 7.28 21.13
N LYS A 371 32.11 7.29 19.80
CA LYS A 371 32.83 6.37 18.89
C LYS A 371 33.65 7.07 17.80
N ARG A 372 33.69 8.40 17.77
CA ARG A 372 34.39 9.20 16.75
C ARG A 372 35.90 9.22 16.97
N ILE A 373 36.63 8.61 16.04
CA ILE A 373 38.09 8.46 16.10
C ILE A 373 38.78 9.83 15.98
N GLU A 374 38.19 10.79 15.25
CA GLU A 374 38.75 12.14 15.08
C GLU A 374 38.75 13.00 16.36
N LEU A 375 38.09 12.54 17.44
CA LEU A 375 38.08 13.22 18.75
C LEU A 375 39.30 12.86 19.63
N ASN A 376 40.29 12.14 19.10
CA ASN A 376 41.55 11.79 19.77
C ASN A 376 41.34 11.11 21.15
N GLY A 377 40.37 10.20 21.25
CA GLY A 377 40.05 9.47 22.49
C GLY A 377 39.14 10.22 23.48
N MET A 378 38.68 11.43 23.13
CA MET A 378 37.56 12.06 23.85
C MET A 378 36.22 11.44 23.44
N ASN A 379 35.23 11.55 24.33
CA ASN A 379 33.85 11.10 24.14
C ASN A 379 32.87 12.19 24.63
N SER A 380 31.56 11.99 24.49
CA SER A 380 30.56 13.00 24.84
C SER A 380 30.65 13.52 26.29
N HIS A 381 31.09 12.68 27.23
CA HIS A 381 31.24 13.04 28.65
C HIS A 381 32.44 13.98 28.91
N ASN A 382 33.58 13.76 28.25
CA ASN A 382 34.84 14.49 28.54
C ASN A 382 35.30 15.46 27.43
N LEU A 383 34.55 15.56 26.33
CA LEU A 383 34.81 16.48 25.22
C LEU A 383 34.91 17.92 25.74
N ARG A 384 35.89 18.67 25.24
CA ARG A 384 36.20 20.04 25.68
C ARG A 384 36.74 20.89 24.53
N TRP A 385 36.55 22.20 24.63
CA TRP A 385 37.24 23.17 23.79
C TRP A 385 38.71 23.26 24.21
N ASP A 386 39.62 22.76 23.37
CA ASP A 386 41.06 22.94 23.57
C ASP A 386 41.52 24.22 22.86
N SER A 387 41.94 25.21 23.64
CA SER A 387 42.38 26.53 23.15
C SER A 387 43.64 26.49 22.30
N TRP A 388 44.48 25.45 22.43
CA TRP A 388 45.67 25.27 21.60
C TRP A 388 45.33 24.82 20.17
N TYR A 389 44.17 24.14 20.01
CA TYR A 389 43.69 23.64 18.71
C TYR A 389 42.52 24.42 18.13
N ALA A 390 41.92 25.36 18.88
CA ALA A 390 40.74 26.14 18.50
C ALA A 390 40.88 26.95 17.19
N ASN A 391 42.10 27.35 16.82
CA ASN A 391 42.38 28.05 15.56
C ASN A 391 42.64 27.11 14.36
N THR A 392 42.53 25.80 14.53
CA THR A 392 42.69 24.83 13.42
C THR A 392 41.34 24.36 12.90
N ALA A 393 41.25 24.09 11.59
CA ALA A 393 40.04 23.52 10.97
C ALA A 393 39.61 22.14 11.52
N LYS A 394 40.41 21.56 12.43
CA LYS A 394 40.21 20.22 13.01
C LYS A 394 39.09 20.13 14.04
N GLN A 395 38.70 21.22 14.71
CA GLN A 395 37.63 21.19 15.73
C GLN A 395 36.20 21.42 15.18
N LYS A 396 36.04 21.79 13.91
CA LYS A 396 34.72 22.07 13.33
C LYS A 396 33.89 20.79 13.21
N GLY A 397 32.73 20.78 13.86
CA GLY A 397 31.81 19.62 13.88
C GLY A 397 32.06 18.62 15.00
N PHE A 398 32.78 19.00 16.06
CA PHE A 398 32.85 18.21 17.29
C PHE A 398 31.53 18.27 18.06
N GLU A 399 30.91 19.45 18.13
CA GLU A 399 29.54 19.60 18.62
C GLU A 399 28.52 19.05 17.62
N LEU A 400 27.66 18.17 18.13
CA LEU A 400 26.47 17.64 17.48
C LEU A 400 25.29 18.02 18.37
N THR A 401 24.23 18.63 17.82
CA THR A 401 23.16 19.25 18.61
C THR A 401 21.78 18.69 18.22
N GLU A 402 20.84 19.55 17.82
CA GLU A 402 19.50 19.19 17.37
C GLU A 402 19.57 18.20 16.20
N ALA A 403 18.66 17.22 16.17
CA ALA A 403 18.72 16.14 15.22
C ALA A 403 17.36 15.55 14.88
N GLN A 404 17.28 14.87 13.74
CA GLN A 404 16.12 14.12 13.27
C GLN A 404 16.58 12.81 12.63
N LEU A 405 15.72 11.79 12.60
CA LEU A 405 16.09 10.43 12.20
C LEU A 405 15.08 9.73 11.28
N VAL A 406 15.59 8.78 10.50
CA VAL A 406 14.79 7.84 9.70
C VAL A 406 15.28 6.41 9.87
N GLU A 407 14.38 5.45 9.67
CA GLU A 407 14.69 4.01 9.59
C GLU A 407 14.59 3.52 8.13
N LEU A 408 15.72 3.06 7.59
CA LEU A 408 15.80 2.51 6.24
C LEU A 408 15.06 1.18 6.11
N GLU A 409 14.78 0.72 4.88
CA GLU A 409 14.15 -0.59 4.72
C GLU A 409 15.02 -1.76 5.22
N ASN A 410 16.35 -1.63 5.20
CA ASN A 410 17.28 -2.61 5.74
C ASN A 410 17.35 -2.62 7.29
N GLY A 411 16.65 -1.71 7.98
CA GLY A 411 16.63 -1.59 9.45
C GLY A 411 17.72 -0.70 10.05
N GLU A 412 18.59 -0.09 9.25
CA GLU A 412 19.53 0.92 9.75
C GLU A 412 18.81 2.22 10.12
N LEU A 413 19.21 2.82 11.25
CA LEU A 413 18.81 4.20 11.58
C LEU A 413 19.85 5.19 11.03
N LYS A 414 19.37 6.25 10.40
CA LYS A 414 20.18 7.39 9.96
C LYS A 414 19.78 8.62 10.76
N LEU A 415 20.73 9.21 11.49
CA LEU A 415 20.53 10.39 12.34
C LEU A 415 21.23 11.59 11.70
N PHE A 416 20.46 12.62 11.38
CA PHE A 416 20.92 13.86 10.74
C PHE A 416 20.99 14.97 11.79
N MET A 417 22.12 15.69 11.87
CA MET A 417 22.47 16.51 13.03
C MET A 417 22.95 17.92 12.64
N ARG A 418 22.40 18.92 13.34
CA ARG A 418 22.92 20.29 13.38
C ARG A 418 24.32 20.31 14.01
N ASN A 419 25.20 21.11 13.41
CA ASN A 419 26.62 21.19 13.76
C ASN A 419 27.28 22.43 13.11
N GLN A 420 28.49 22.78 13.52
CA GLN A 420 29.22 23.99 13.07
C GLN A 420 30.13 23.80 11.84
N THR A 421 30.01 22.70 11.08
CA THR A 421 30.90 22.46 9.91
C THR A 421 30.55 23.28 8.68
N GLY A 422 29.32 23.80 8.60
CA GLY A 422 28.72 24.32 7.37
C GLY A 422 28.06 23.27 6.47
N LYS A 423 28.07 22.00 6.87
CA LYS A 423 27.41 20.85 6.20
C LYS A 423 26.56 20.08 7.19
N VAL A 424 25.62 19.27 6.70
CA VAL A 424 24.87 18.34 7.56
C VAL A 424 25.81 17.21 8.00
N MET A 425 25.77 16.85 9.28
CA MET A 425 26.42 15.65 9.80
C MET A 425 25.40 14.51 9.86
N MET A 426 25.78 13.31 9.45
CA MET A 426 24.94 12.12 9.54
C MET A 426 25.66 11.01 10.31
N SER A 427 24.92 10.21 11.07
CA SER A 427 25.44 8.99 11.68
C SER A 427 24.53 7.79 11.43
N THR A 428 25.12 6.60 11.31
CA THR A 428 24.40 5.33 11.10
C THR A 428 24.45 4.46 12.36
N SER A 429 23.30 3.92 12.77
CA SER A 429 23.17 2.89 13.80
C SER A 429 22.59 1.60 13.20
N LYS A 430 23.08 0.45 13.68
CA LYS A 430 22.66 -0.90 13.24
C LYS A 430 21.97 -1.70 14.35
N ASP A 431 21.79 -1.13 15.53
CA ASP A 431 21.21 -1.78 16.72
C ASP A 431 19.91 -1.12 17.21
N GLY A 432 19.35 -0.18 16.44
CA GLY A 432 18.14 0.56 16.80
C GLY A 432 18.40 1.82 17.63
N GLY A 433 19.62 2.36 17.59
CA GLY A 433 19.96 3.68 18.16
C GLY A 433 20.77 3.64 19.45
N TYR A 434 21.25 2.47 19.88
CA TYR A 434 22.06 2.34 21.09
C TYR A 434 23.52 2.67 20.83
N THR A 435 24.04 2.31 19.66
CA THR A 435 25.43 2.62 19.25
C THR A 435 25.50 3.07 17.78
N TRP A 436 26.61 3.71 17.43
CA TRP A 436 26.85 4.36 16.14
C TRP A 436 28.13 3.80 15.49
N VAL A 437 28.07 3.52 14.19
CA VAL A 437 29.17 2.85 13.44
C VAL A 437 29.91 3.74 12.46
N ASN A 438 29.29 4.83 12.00
CA ASN A 438 29.91 5.86 11.15
C ASN A 438 29.29 7.22 11.49
N THR A 439 30.08 8.30 11.41
CA THR A 439 29.63 9.68 11.58
C THR A 439 30.37 10.58 10.59
N GLU A 440 29.65 11.15 9.63
CA GLU A 440 30.24 11.76 8.43
C GLU A 440 29.56 13.07 8.03
N LYS A 441 30.24 13.86 7.19
CA LYS A 441 29.70 15.07 6.57
C LYS A 441 29.02 14.71 5.26
N ILE A 442 27.77 15.11 5.07
CA ILE A 442 27.12 15.05 3.76
C ILE A 442 27.60 16.26 2.97
N ASN A 443 28.45 16.05 1.96
CA ASN A 443 29.10 17.14 1.22
C ASN A 443 28.11 17.93 0.36
N GLU A 444 27.02 17.27 -0.05
CA GLU A 444 25.96 17.79 -0.90
C GLU A 444 25.03 18.75 -0.14
N LEU A 445 24.85 18.56 1.17
CA LEU A 445 23.88 19.30 1.97
C LEU A 445 24.58 20.41 2.78
N ASP A 446 24.47 21.63 2.26
CA ASP A 446 24.82 22.87 2.97
C ASP A 446 23.99 23.04 4.25
N HIS A 447 24.60 23.70 5.24
CA HIS A 447 23.97 23.90 6.54
C HIS A 447 24.38 25.20 7.21
N GLY A 448 23.39 25.94 7.75
CA GLY A 448 23.55 27.26 8.36
C GLY A 448 23.57 27.29 9.90
N TYR A 449 23.72 26.12 10.55
CA TYR A 449 23.57 25.92 12.01
C TYR A 449 22.19 26.32 12.54
N SER A 450 21.19 25.55 12.14
CA SER A 450 19.79 25.64 12.59
C SER A 450 19.19 24.23 12.63
N GLN A 451 18.00 24.04 13.16
CA GLN A 451 17.34 22.73 13.09
C GLN A 451 17.07 22.34 11.63
N LEU A 452 16.97 21.04 11.38
CA LEU A 452 16.70 20.40 10.09
C LEU A 452 15.59 19.37 10.27
N SER A 453 14.88 19.03 9.19
CA SER A 453 13.88 17.96 9.19
C SER A 453 14.22 16.90 8.15
N VAL A 454 13.92 15.64 8.45
CA VAL A 454 14.11 14.52 7.53
C VAL A 454 13.01 13.49 7.72
N ILE A 455 12.41 13.05 6.61
CA ILE A 455 11.44 11.96 6.60
C ILE A 455 11.78 10.97 5.50
N LYS A 456 11.45 9.72 5.73
CA LYS A 456 11.48 8.69 4.69
C LYS A 456 10.15 8.66 3.97
N TYR A 457 10.17 8.60 2.65
CA TYR A 457 8.96 8.40 1.85
C TYR A 457 8.47 6.95 2.02
N SER A 458 7.18 6.76 2.34
CA SER A 458 6.64 5.44 2.69
C SER A 458 6.61 4.43 1.54
N LYS A 459 6.70 4.90 0.28
CA LYS A 459 6.73 4.06 -0.92
C LYS A 459 8.10 4.04 -1.58
N ARG A 460 8.38 2.93 -2.25
CA ARG A 460 9.43 2.88 -3.29
C ARG A 460 8.93 3.58 -4.56
N ILE A 461 9.85 4.19 -5.29
CA ILE A 461 9.60 4.84 -6.58
C ILE A 461 10.63 4.26 -7.57
N ASN A 462 10.16 3.69 -8.67
CA ASN A 462 10.94 2.88 -9.61
C ASN A 462 11.82 1.83 -8.92
N GLY A 463 11.26 1.16 -7.91
CA GLY A 463 11.96 0.19 -7.07
C GLY A 463 12.99 0.75 -6.07
N LYS A 464 13.21 2.08 -6.01
CA LYS A 464 14.16 2.73 -5.10
C LYS A 464 13.47 3.32 -3.86
N GLU A 465 14.15 3.28 -2.71
CA GLU A 465 13.73 3.95 -1.48
C GLU A 465 14.24 5.40 -1.48
N TYR A 466 13.42 6.36 -0.99
CA TYR A 466 13.75 7.79 -1.01
C TYR A 466 13.55 8.47 0.35
N ILE A 467 14.39 9.46 0.63
CA ILE A 467 14.35 10.31 1.83
C ILE A 467 14.17 11.76 1.40
N VAL A 468 13.27 12.48 2.06
CA VAL A 468 13.12 13.94 1.92
C VAL A 468 13.85 14.60 3.08
N PHE A 469 14.85 15.42 2.78
CA PHE A 469 15.55 16.28 3.74
C PHE A 469 15.11 17.74 3.55
N SER A 470 15.01 18.49 4.64
CA SER A 470 14.64 19.91 4.69
C SER A 470 15.65 20.69 5.52
N GLY A 471 16.19 21.77 4.96
CA GLY A 471 17.16 22.64 5.65
C GLY A 471 17.50 23.93 4.89
N GLN A 472 18.38 24.72 5.51
CA GLN A 472 18.84 26.02 4.99
C GLN A 472 20.03 25.82 4.07
N SER A 473 19.99 26.33 2.85
CA SER A 473 21.03 26.08 1.83
C SER A 473 22.16 27.11 1.84
N ARG A 474 22.58 27.55 3.03
CA ARG A 474 23.71 28.45 3.24
C ARG A 474 24.74 27.81 4.16
N SER A 475 25.84 27.32 3.59
CA SER A 475 26.97 26.82 4.38
C SER A 475 27.54 27.89 5.32
N GLY A 476 27.70 27.56 6.60
CA GLY A 476 28.49 28.37 7.54
C GLY A 476 28.47 27.85 8.98
N GLN A 477 29.14 28.60 9.87
CA GLN A 477 29.34 28.20 11.27
C GLN A 477 28.18 28.64 12.20
N GLY A 478 27.30 29.52 11.73
CA GLY A 478 26.05 29.88 12.39
C GLY A 478 25.69 31.37 12.38
N GLY A 479 24.45 31.65 12.77
CA GLY A 479 23.89 33.00 12.89
C GLY A 479 22.70 33.26 11.95
N ASP A 480 21.85 34.23 12.31
CA ASP A 480 20.59 34.53 11.60
C ASP A 480 20.79 34.86 10.10
N ASN A 481 21.94 35.42 9.70
CA ASN A 481 22.31 35.66 8.29
C ASN A 481 22.42 34.40 7.40
N LEU A 482 22.49 33.21 8.00
CA LEU A 482 22.55 31.91 7.30
C LEU A 482 21.20 31.16 7.30
N ARG A 483 20.20 31.65 8.06
CA ARG A 483 18.90 31.00 8.24
C ARG A 483 17.91 31.37 7.13
N ARG A 484 18.29 31.06 5.89
CA ARG A 484 17.58 31.42 4.66
C ARG A 484 17.84 30.43 3.53
N ASP A 485 17.19 30.63 2.40
CA ASP A 485 17.33 29.80 1.20
C ASP A 485 17.01 28.33 1.51
N GLY A 486 15.81 28.14 2.08
CA GLY A 486 15.27 26.83 2.40
C GLY A 486 15.14 25.97 1.15
N LYS A 487 15.61 24.72 1.23
CA LYS A 487 15.42 23.73 0.18
C LYS A 487 15.06 22.39 0.78
N LEU A 488 14.19 21.68 0.07
CA LEU A 488 13.98 20.26 0.26
C LEU A 488 14.76 19.49 -0.80
N PHE A 489 15.47 18.47 -0.36
CA PHE A 489 16.28 17.60 -1.21
C PHE A 489 15.74 16.17 -1.14
N LEU A 490 15.75 15.46 -2.26
CA LEU A 490 15.40 14.05 -2.31
C LEU A 490 16.67 13.19 -2.44
N GLY A 491 16.90 12.33 -1.45
CA GLY A 491 18.03 11.40 -1.40
C GLY A 491 17.61 10.00 -1.80
N GLU A 492 18.28 9.40 -2.79
CA GLU A 492 18.04 8.01 -3.23
C GLU A 492 18.86 7.03 -2.42
N VAL A 493 18.18 6.11 -1.71
CA VAL A 493 18.81 5.07 -0.91
C VAL A 493 19.29 3.93 -1.80
N GLN A 494 20.59 3.62 -1.69
CA GLN A 494 21.24 2.53 -2.41
C GLN A 494 21.18 1.22 -1.61
N GLU A 495 21.42 0.07 -2.26
CA GLU A 495 21.35 -1.25 -1.62
C GLU A 495 22.31 -1.41 -0.43
N SER A 496 23.41 -0.64 -0.42
CA SER A 496 24.39 -0.55 0.68
C SER A 496 23.88 0.18 1.92
N GLY A 497 22.77 0.92 1.83
CA GLY A 497 22.34 1.88 2.86
C GLY A 497 23.00 3.27 2.75
N GLU A 498 23.75 3.52 1.68
CA GLU A 498 24.22 4.86 1.28
C GLU A 498 23.05 5.70 0.72
N ILE A 499 23.09 7.02 0.89
CA ILE A 499 22.06 7.95 0.39
C ILE A 499 22.71 8.91 -0.60
N LYS A 500 22.27 8.86 -1.86
CA LYS A 500 22.77 9.72 -2.93
C LYS A 500 21.86 10.93 -3.12
N TRP A 501 22.40 12.14 -2.98
CA TRP A 501 21.68 13.40 -3.11
C TRP A 501 21.89 14.04 -4.49
N ASP A 502 20.85 14.13 -5.33
CA ASP A 502 20.89 14.96 -6.55
C ASP A 502 20.42 16.37 -6.20
N THR A 503 21.37 17.24 -5.86
CA THR A 503 21.14 18.62 -5.46
C THR A 503 20.82 19.57 -6.62
N THR A 504 20.82 19.08 -7.87
CA THR A 504 20.53 19.90 -9.06
C THR A 504 19.10 19.68 -9.52
N ASN A 505 18.70 18.42 -9.70
CA ASN A 505 17.41 18.07 -10.27
C ASN A 505 16.40 17.68 -9.21
N LEU A 506 16.79 16.90 -8.19
CA LEU A 506 15.85 16.39 -7.18
C LEU A 506 15.76 17.33 -5.96
N VAL A 507 15.55 18.62 -6.24
CA VAL A 507 15.54 19.71 -5.26
C VAL A 507 14.37 20.67 -5.46
N ARG A 508 13.61 20.91 -4.40
CA ARG A 508 12.56 21.93 -4.31
C ARG A 508 13.03 23.10 -3.47
N GLU A 509 13.14 24.27 -4.10
CA GLU A 509 13.42 25.53 -3.41
C GLU A 509 12.15 26.10 -2.78
N ILE A 510 12.27 26.52 -1.52
CA ILE A 510 11.23 27.23 -0.80
C ILE A 510 11.46 28.74 -0.96
N VAL A 511 10.40 29.45 -1.34
CA VAL A 511 10.39 30.90 -1.50
C VAL A 511 9.48 31.49 -0.44
N SER A 512 10.09 32.09 0.56
CA SER A 512 9.46 32.71 1.73
C SER A 512 9.40 34.23 1.56
N GLN A 513 8.27 34.83 1.94
CA GLN A 513 8.12 36.29 2.04
C GLN A 513 8.78 36.88 3.30
N GLY A 514 9.14 36.05 4.28
CA GLY A 514 9.81 36.47 5.50
C GLY A 514 11.31 36.73 5.32
N LYS A 515 11.96 37.25 6.37
CA LYS A 515 13.35 37.71 6.33
C LYS A 515 14.21 37.09 7.42
N ALA A 516 15.48 36.85 7.10
CA ALA A 516 16.48 36.37 8.05
C ALA A 516 17.55 37.44 8.25
N ALA A 517 17.57 38.08 9.42
CA ALA A 517 18.42 39.24 9.72
C ALA A 517 18.40 40.31 8.61
N GLY A 518 17.19 40.68 8.15
CA GLY A 518 16.97 41.65 7.07
C GLY A 518 17.22 41.13 5.65
N GLN A 519 17.84 39.96 5.47
CA GLN A 519 17.98 39.30 4.16
C GLN A 519 16.63 38.71 3.70
N PRO A 520 16.30 38.71 2.40
CA PRO A 520 15.10 38.05 1.88
C PRO A 520 15.15 36.53 2.02
N ASN A 521 14.01 35.87 1.81
CA ASN A 521 13.84 34.41 1.78
C ASN A 521 14.23 33.70 3.10
N GLY A 522 13.72 34.20 4.22
CA GLY A 522 13.96 33.62 5.54
C GLY A 522 13.44 32.19 5.65
N TYR A 523 14.26 31.31 6.24
CA TYR A 523 13.93 29.89 6.43
C TYR A 523 14.71 29.35 7.61
N VAL A 524 14.03 29.10 8.73
CA VAL A 524 14.67 28.80 10.02
C VAL A 524 14.41 27.34 10.43
N TYR A 525 13.60 27.05 11.44
CA TYR A 525 13.24 25.67 11.84
C TYR A 525 12.18 25.08 10.90
N SER A 526 12.14 23.75 10.75
CA SER A 526 11.15 23.05 9.92
C SER A 526 10.75 21.69 10.49
N SER A 527 9.55 21.20 10.17
CA SER A 527 9.14 19.82 10.39
C SER A 527 8.28 19.33 9.23
N MET A 528 8.45 18.07 8.85
CA MET A 528 7.73 17.46 7.73
C MET A 528 6.90 16.26 8.16
N ALA A 529 5.79 16.05 7.47
CA ALA A 529 5.01 14.81 7.52
C ALA A 529 4.58 14.40 6.11
N GLU A 530 4.59 13.09 5.82
CA GLU A 530 3.99 12.56 4.59
C GLU A 530 2.45 12.56 4.73
N LEU A 531 1.75 13.13 3.76
CA LEU A 531 0.29 13.34 3.77
C LEU A 531 -0.47 12.17 3.16
N GLY A 532 -1.80 12.17 3.28
CA GLY A 532 -2.66 11.05 2.87
C GLY A 532 -2.63 10.75 1.37
N ASP A 533 -2.39 11.77 0.55
CA ASP A 533 -2.25 11.67 -0.91
C ASP A 533 -0.80 11.40 -1.38
N GLY A 534 0.16 11.27 -0.45
CA GLY A 534 1.57 11.08 -0.75
C GLY A 534 2.33 12.37 -1.10
N SER A 535 1.76 13.55 -0.88
CA SER A 535 2.49 14.82 -0.83
C SER A 535 3.20 15.01 0.53
N ILE A 536 4.08 16.00 0.64
CA ILE A 536 4.83 16.32 1.86
C ILE A 536 4.26 17.60 2.48
N GLY A 537 3.73 17.52 3.68
CA GLY A 537 3.36 18.68 4.47
C GLY A 537 4.60 19.25 5.14
N LEU A 538 4.94 20.50 4.85
CA LEU A 538 6.05 21.23 5.43
C LEU A 538 5.53 22.32 6.37
N ALA A 539 5.83 22.20 7.66
CA ALA A 539 5.72 23.30 8.62
C ALA A 539 7.08 23.99 8.77
N TYR A 540 7.16 25.32 8.65
CA TYR A 540 8.45 26.03 8.74
C TYR A 540 8.37 27.46 9.29
N GLU A 541 9.44 27.91 9.95
CA GLU A 541 9.65 29.30 10.38
C GLU A 541 10.17 30.13 9.19
N ASN A 542 9.42 31.15 8.77
CA ASN A 542 9.73 31.93 7.55
C ASN A 542 10.56 33.21 7.81
N THR A 543 10.78 33.58 9.06
CA THR A 543 11.48 34.81 9.47
C THR A 543 12.28 34.57 10.74
N THR A 544 13.34 35.34 10.98
CA THR A 544 14.03 35.40 12.28
C THR A 544 13.46 36.49 13.19
N ASP A 545 12.64 37.39 12.67
CA ASP A 545 12.06 38.54 13.39
C ASP A 545 10.53 38.42 13.43
N TYR A 546 9.94 38.41 14.63
CA TYR A 546 8.49 38.29 14.92
C TYR A 546 7.81 37.11 14.20
N THR A 547 8.13 35.90 14.66
CA THR A 547 7.96 34.67 13.88
C THR A 547 6.53 34.09 13.87
N THR A 548 6.10 33.73 12.67
CA THR A 548 4.94 32.92 12.33
C THR A 548 5.44 31.56 11.83
N ILE A 549 4.66 30.50 12.07
CA ILE A 549 4.91 29.21 11.41
C ILE A 549 4.00 29.12 10.19
N MET A 550 4.59 28.80 9.04
CA MET A 550 3.90 28.57 7.78
C MET A 550 3.64 27.07 7.58
N TYR A 551 2.58 26.73 6.85
CA TYR A 551 2.33 25.38 6.33
C TYR A 551 2.22 25.40 4.81
N LEU A 552 2.98 24.52 4.15
CA LEU A 552 2.99 24.35 2.70
C LEU A 552 2.94 22.84 2.37
N PRO A 553 1.87 22.33 1.73
CA PRO A 553 1.89 21.01 1.12
C PRO A 553 2.70 21.05 -0.19
N ILE A 554 3.55 20.06 -0.42
CA ILE A 554 4.48 19.98 -1.55
C ILE A 554 4.25 18.66 -2.27
N GLU A 555 3.88 18.71 -3.55
CA GLU A 555 3.68 17.50 -4.34
C GLU A 555 5.03 16.88 -4.72
N MET A 556 5.14 15.55 -4.63
CA MET A 556 6.38 14.84 -5.00
C MET A 556 6.81 15.10 -6.46
N GLN A 557 5.86 15.45 -7.34
CA GLN A 557 6.18 15.86 -8.72
C GLN A 557 7.05 17.12 -8.78
N GLU A 558 7.03 18.00 -7.76
CA GLU A 558 7.88 19.19 -7.66
C GLU A 558 9.38 18.88 -7.56
N PHE A 559 9.75 17.65 -7.18
CA PHE A 559 11.13 17.17 -7.16
C PHE A 559 11.56 16.53 -8.49
N PHE A 560 10.62 15.92 -9.23
CA PHE A 560 10.96 15.03 -10.34
C PHE A 560 10.99 15.72 -11.72
N TRP A 561 10.24 16.81 -11.93
CA TRP A 561 10.12 17.45 -13.24
C TRP A 561 11.47 17.87 -13.87
N LYS A 562 12.42 18.41 -13.08
CA LYS A 562 13.77 18.78 -13.56
C LYS A 562 14.58 17.61 -14.10
N ALA A 563 14.33 16.40 -13.58
CA ALA A 563 15.00 15.17 -14.00
C ALA A 563 14.33 14.52 -15.22
N GLY A 564 13.47 15.24 -15.95
CA GLY A 564 12.65 14.70 -17.05
C GLY A 564 11.59 13.72 -16.57
N LYS A 565 11.27 13.70 -15.27
CA LYS A 565 10.42 12.67 -14.67
C LYS A 565 8.99 13.16 -14.43
N ILE A 566 8.04 12.28 -14.77
CA ILE A 566 6.60 12.44 -14.54
C ILE A 566 6.22 11.47 -13.42
N PHE A 567 6.21 11.95 -12.18
CA PHE A 567 5.81 11.20 -10.99
C PHE A 567 4.33 11.40 -10.69
N SER A 568 3.61 10.30 -10.48
CA SER A 568 2.25 10.31 -9.92
C SER A 568 2.08 9.19 -8.91
N ASP A 569 1.37 9.46 -7.81
CA ASP A 569 1.07 8.49 -6.76
C ASP A 569 -0.41 8.09 -6.81
N VAL A 570 -0.73 6.80 -6.71
CA VAL A 570 -2.12 6.29 -6.73
C VAL A 570 -2.99 6.79 -5.55
N ARG A 571 -2.37 7.38 -4.52
CA ARG A 571 -3.05 8.06 -3.41
C ARG A 571 -3.59 9.45 -3.79
N GLN A 572 -3.09 10.05 -4.87
CA GLN A 572 -3.61 11.32 -5.39
C GLN A 572 -5.01 11.08 -5.98
N LYS A 573 -5.98 11.90 -5.57
CA LYS A 573 -7.38 11.76 -6.01
C LYS A 573 -7.60 12.12 -7.48
N GLU A 574 -6.77 13.02 -8.01
CA GLU A 574 -6.84 13.52 -9.37
C GLU A 574 -5.57 13.13 -10.15
N PRO A 575 -5.66 12.62 -11.38
CA PRO A 575 -4.50 12.38 -12.23
C PRO A 575 -3.63 13.62 -12.45
N LEU A 576 -2.32 13.41 -12.59
CA LEU A 576 -1.39 14.48 -12.97
C LEU A 576 -1.55 14.79 -14.47
N VAL A 577 -1.99 15.98 -14.84
CA VAL A 577 -2.15 16.39 -16.26
C VAL A 577 -0.96 17.25 -16.68
N PHE A 578 -0.27 16.88 -17.75
CA PHE A 578 0.96 17.55 -18.22
C PHE A 578 0.95 17.77 -19.75
N THR A 579 1.68 18.76 -20.25
CA THR A 579 1.61 19.26 -21.64
C THR A 579 2.97 19.51 -22.30
N TYR A 580 3.93 18.57 -22.19
CA TYR A 580 5.28 18.73 -22.76
C TYR A 580 5.37 18.52 -24.30
N ASP A 581 6.02 19.43 -25.01
CA ASP A 581 6.22 19.39 -26.47
C ASP A 581 7.70 19.47 -26.91
N GLY A 582 8.63 19.58 -25.95
CA GLY A 582 10.08 19.63 -26.18
C GLY A 582 10.68 18.37 -26.82
N THR A 583 12.00 18.31 -26.94
CA THR A 583 12.74 17.27 -27.68
C THR A 583 13.33 16.17 -26.80
N GLU A 584 13.39 16.36 -25.48
CA GLU A 584 14.02 15.41 -24.56
C GLU A 584 13.14 14.18 -24.31
N THR A 585 13.74 13.05 -23.91
CA THR A 585 12.98 11.84 -23.54
C THR A 585 12.63 11.87 -22.06
N LEU A 586 11.34 11.81 -21.75
CA LEU A 586 10.83 11.80 -20.38
C LEU A 586 10.79 10.39 -19.76
N GLU A 587 10.67 10.29 -18.44
CA GLU A 587 10.36 9.03 -17.73
C GLU A 587 9.15 9.17 -16.80
N LYS A 588 8.09 8.40 -17.02
CA LYS A 588 6.94 8.28 -16.12
C LYS A 588 7.22 7.23 -15.04
N ILE A 589 7.14 7.65 -13.78
CA ILE A 589 7.40 6.87 -12.56
C ILE A 589 6.24 7.01 -11.55
N GLY A 590 6.29 6.27 -10.44
CA GLY A 590 5.22 6.22 -9.44
C GLY A 590 4.02 5.39 -9.90
N ASP A 591 3.24 4.88 -8.94
CA ASP A 591 2.15 3.93 -9.19
C ASP A 591 0.83 4.59 -9.65
N GLY A 592 0.75 5.92 -9.65
CA GLY A 592 -0.44 6.69 -10.00
C GLY A 592 -0.66 6.89 -11.51
N ILE A 593 -1.58 7.81 -11.82
CA ILE A 593 -2.02 8.13 -13.18
C ILE A 593 -1.47 9.51 -13.62
N ALA A 594 -0.85 9.55 -14.79
CA ALA A 594 -0.46 10.79 -15.48
C ALA A 594 -1.16 10.89 -16.84
N ILE A 595 -1.53 12.08 -17.28
CA ILE A 595 -2.25 12.35 -18.55
C ILE A 595 -1.45 13.37 -19.36
N LYS A 596 -0.92 12.95 -20.51
CA LYS A 596 -0.33 13.82 -21.52
C LYS A 596 -1.44 14.49 -22.32
N ARG A 597 -1.61 15.80 -22.16
CA ARG A 597 -2.49 16.66 -22.97
C ARG A 597 -1.63 17.61 -23.83
N GLY A 598 -2.24 18.33 -24.77
CA GLY A 598 -1.56 19.32 -25.61
C GLY A 598 -2.19 19.42 -27.00
N GLU A 599 -1.65 20.27 -27.86
CA GLU A 599 -2.09 20.44 -29.27
C GLU A 599 -0.91 20.20 -30.23
N GLY A 600 -1.14 19.59 -31.40
CA GLY A 600 -0.11 19.47 -32.45
C GLY A 600 0.83 18.28 -32.29
N GLU A 601 2.14 18.46 -32.49
CA GLU A 601 3.17 17.41 -32.40
C GLU A 601 4.18 17.68 -31.27
N SER A 602 4.34 16.72 -30.36
CA SER A 602 5.51 16.66 -29.48
C SER A 602 6.69 16.00 -30.20
N GLN A 603 7.91 16.51 -29.99
CA GLN A 603 9.14 15.87 -30.51
C GLN A 603 9.82 14.93 -29.49
N SER A 604 9.32 14.90 -28.25
CA SER A 604 9.87 14.14 -27.12
C SER A 604 9.65 12.64 -27.24
N GLY A 605 10.51 11.85 -26.60
CA GLY A 605 10.23 10.46 -26.26
C GLY A 605 9.64 10.33 -24.85
N ILE A 606 9.08 9.16 -24.50
CA ILE A 606 8.74 8.84 -23.11
C ILE A 606 8.96 7.36 -22.77
N ASN A 607 9.61 7.13 -21.64
CA ASN A 607 9.69 5.83 -21.00
C ASN A 607 8.61 5.75 -19.91
N VAL A 608 7.85 4.67 -19.82
CA VAL A 608 6.84 4.45 -18.78
C VAL A 608 7.31 3.29 -17.92
N SER A 609 7.79 3.59 -16.72
CA SER A 609 8.38 2.61 -15.81
C SER A 609 7.39 2.12 -14.75
N GLU A 610 6.48 2.96 -14.26
CA GLU A 610 5.47 2.56 -13.27
C GLU A 610 4.10 3.21 -13.54
N GLY A 611 3.04 2.60 -13.01
CA GLY A 611 1.67 3.14 -13.04
C GLY A 611 1.13 3.39 -14.46
N LEU A 612 0.21 4.35 -14.61
CA LEU A 612 -0.49 4.62 -15.87
C LEU A 612 -0.09 5.97 -16.48
N LEU A 613 0.26 5.99 -17.76
CA LEU A 613 0.32 7.16 -18.63
C LEU A 613 -0.88 7.16 -19.59
N VAL A 614 -1.61 8.27 -19.72
CA VAL A 614 -2.73 8.43 -20.66
C VAL A 614 -2.34 9.45 -21.74
N LEU A 615 -2.55 9.14 -23.02
CA LEU A 615 -2.27 10.01 -24.16
C LEU A 615 -3.56 10.67 -24.66
N ASP A 616 -3.62 12.00 -24.50
CA ASP A 616 -4.78 12.89 -24.70
C ASP A 616 -4.39 14.18 -25.47
N GLN A 617 -3.39 14.07 -26.37
CA GLN A 617 -3.04 15.14 -27.33
C GLN A 617 -4.21 15.41 -28.28
N GLN A 618 -4.41 16.66 -28.64
CA GLN A 618 -5.41 17.15 -29.58
C GLN A 618 -4.78 17.49 -30.93
N THR A 619 -5.53 17.32 -32.01
CA THR A 619 -5.08 17.64 -33.36
C THR A 619 -5.10 19.16 -33.58
N LYS A 620 -4.04 19.71 -34.16
CA LYS A 620 -3.95 21.10 -34.63
C LYS A 620 -3.35 21.12 -36.03
N ASP A 621 -3.96 21.82 -37.00
CA ASP A 621 -3.47 21.91 -38.39
C ASP A 621 -3.13 20.55 -39.05
N GLY A 622 -3.92 19.51 -38.73
CA GLY A 622 -3.70 18.13 -39.20
C GLY A 622 -2.58 17.36 -38.50
N LYS A 623 -1.93 17.95 -37.49
CA LYS A 623 -0.84 17.39 -36.69
C LYS A 623 -1.32 16.91 -35.32
N ASN A 624 -0.88 15.73 -34.89
CA ASN A 624 -1.38 15.04 -33.68
C ASN A 624 -0.37 14.03 -33.07
N LYS A 625 0.93 14.35 -33.05
CA LYS A 625 1.96 13.44 -32.51
C LYS A 625 2.05 13.55 -30.98
N ALA A 626 1.87 12.42 -30.29
CA ALA A 626 1.94 12.34 -28.82
C ALA A 626 3.39 12.45 -28.32
N PHE A 627 4.26 11.64 -28.94
CA PHE A 627 5.67 11.42 -28.62
C PHE A 627 6.34 10.83 -29.88
N THR A 628 7.64 11.04 -30.09
CA THR A 628 8.42 10.36 -31.15
C THR A 628 8.65 8.89 -30.80
N GLN A 629 9.01 8.58 -29.55
CA GLN A 629 9.12 7.20 -29.06
C GLN A 629 8.32 7.01 -27.76
N LEU A 630 7.64 5.87 -27.62
CA LEU A 630 7.08 5.42 -26.33
C LEU A 630 7.68 4.05 -25.94
N THR A 631 8.29 3.96 -24.76
CA THR A 631 8.90 2.74 -24.20
C THR A 631 8.11 2.28 -22.97
N LEU A 632 7.83 0.98 -22.80
CA LEU A 632 7.33 0.42 -21.53
C LEU A 632 8.44 -0.37 -20.81
N ASN A 633 8.61 -0.10 -19.52
CA ASN A 633 9.50 -0.80 -18.59
C ASN A 633 8.70 -1.34 -17.39
N ASN A 634 9.30 -2.22 -16.59
CA ASN A 634 8.84 -2.61 -15.24
C ASN A 634 7.32 -2.87 -15.12
N SER A 635 6.53 -1.92 -14.59
CA SER A 635 5.06 -2.04 -14.44
C SER A 635 4.27 -0.97 -15.21
N GLY A 636 4.94 -0.17 -16.04
CA GLY A 636 4.36 0.98 -16.74
C GLY A 636 3.33 0.61 -17.81
N VAL A 637 2.15 1.22 -17.71
CA VAL A 637 1.00 1.06 -18.62
C VAL A 637 0.79 2.35 -19.40
N ALA A 638 0.42 2.26 -20.69
CA ALA A 638 0.06 3.43 -21.51
C ALA A 638 -1.34 3.29 -22.12
N GLN A 639 -2.18 4.32 -21.97
CA GLN A 639 -3.55 4.41 -22.50
C GLN A 639 -3.64 5.47 -23.60
N VAL A 640 -4.55 5.30 -24.56
CA VAL A 640 -4.82 6.23 -25.67
C VAL A 640 -6.29 6.67 -25.63
N ASN A 641 -6.54 7.99 -25.52
CA ASN A 641 -7.88 8.58 -25.45
C ASN A 641 -8.40 9.16 -26.78
N SER A 642 -7.52 9.60 -27.67
CA SER A 642 -7.90 10.25 -28.94
C SER A 642 -7.05 9.75 -30.11
N THR A 643 -6.99 10.47 -31.24
CA THR A 643 -6.11 10.10 -32.36
C THR A 643 -4.69 10.61 -32.07
N GLN A 644 -3.76 9.68 -31.86
CA GLN A 644 -2.35 9.91 -31.52
C GLN A 644 -1.45 9.35 -32.62
N ASN A 645 -0.38 10.06 -32.95
CA ASN A 645 0.75 9.47 -33.68
C ASN A 645 1.94 9.28 -32.73
N ILE A 646 2.66 8.17 -32.89
CA ILE A 646 4.02 7.99 -32.39
C ILE A 646 4.91 7.49 -33.53
N ASP A 647 6.21 7.78 -33.52
CA ASP A 647 7.09 7.27 -34.56
C ASP A 647 7.53 5.84 -34.25
N ARG A 648 7.85 5.53 -32.99
CA ARG A 648 8.33 4.22 -32.53
C ARG A 648 7.69 3.77 -31.20
N PHE A 649 7.46 2.47 -31.04
CA PHE A 649 7.02 1.87 -29.77
C PHE A 649 7.99 0.78 -29.31
N VAL A 650 8.33 0.74 -28.02
CA VAL A 650 9.35 -0.14 -27.45
C VAL A 650 8.84 -0.83 -26.18
N VAL A 651 9.16 -2.10 -25.98
CA VAL A 651 8.93 -2.81 -24.71
C VAL A 651 10.19 -3.52 -24.25
N ASN A 652 10.64 -3.21 -23.03
CA ASN A 652 11.90 -3.68 -22.46
C ASN A 652 11.73 -4.96 -21.63
N ASN A 653 12.86 -5.63 -21.35
CA ASN A 653 12.85 -6.93 -20.69
C ASN A 653 12.35 -6.83 -19.25
N GLY A 654 11.48 -7.76 -18.84
CA GLY A 654 10.81 -7.74 -17.52
C GLY A 654 9.62 -6.78 -17.41
N ALA A 655 9.26 -6.03 -18.46
CA ALA A 655 8.04 -5.21 -18.45
C ALA A 655 6.77 -6.09 -18.36
N THR A 656 5.88 -5.72 -17.44
CA THR A 656 4.59 -6.39 -17.16
C THR A 656 3.36 -5.53 -17.52
N GLY A 657 3.59 -4.25 -17.84
CA GLY A 657 2.55 -3.32 -18.25
C GLY A 657 2.08 -3.50 -19.70
N TYR A 658 1.12 -2.67 -20.12
CA TYR A 658 0.34 -2.92 -21.34
C TYR A 658 -0.13 -1.63 -22.04
N LEU A 659 -0.67 -1.77 -23.26
CA LEU A 659 -1.36 -0.68 -23.96
C LEU A 659 -2.89 -0.73 -23.71
N GLN A 660 -3.55 0.41 -23.64
CA GLN A 660 -4.99 0.54 -23.39
C GLN A 660 -5.61 1.58 -24.33
N PHE A 661 -6.87 1.39 -24.74
CA PHE A 661 -7.59 2.23 -25.68
C PHE A 661 -9.04 2.40 -25.21
N THR A 662 -9.56 3.62 -25.12
CA THR A 662 -10.95 3.86 -24.67
C THR A 662 -11.83 4.31 -25.83
N VAL A 663 -12.67 3.42 -26.41
CA VAL A 663 -13.59 3.78 -27.50
C VAL A 663 -14.84 4.45 -26.92
N THR A 664 -15.30 5.53 -27.56
CA THR A 664 -16.60 6.14 -27.26
C THR A 664 -17.48 6.24 -28.52
N ASP A 665 -18.80 6.39 -28.32
CA ASP A 665 -19.84 6.56 -29.35
C ASP A 665 -19.59 7.78 -30.26
N THR A 666 -18.82 8.77 -29.77
CA THR A 666 -18.45 9.96 -30.56
C THR A 666 -17.10 9.80 -31.28
N HIS A 667 -16.12 9.12 -30.67
CA HIS A 667 -14.78 8.96 -31.20
C HIS A 667 -14.12 7.65 -30.77
N SER A 668 -13.51 6.95 -31.70
CA SER A 668 -12.60 5.82 -31.41
C SER A 668 -11.15 6.32 -31.38
N PRO A 669 -10.38 6.06 -30.31
CA PRO A 669 -8.96 6.42 -30.26
C PRO A 669 -8.19 5.63 -31.30
N ARG A 670 -7.20 6.27 -31.90
CA ARG A 670 -6.36 5.69 -32.96
C ARG A 670 -4.92 5.96 -32.59
N LEU A 671 -4.09 4.93 -32.52
CA LEU A 671 -2.64 5.10 -32.40
C LEU A 671 -2.00 4.75 -33.75
N LYS A 672 -1.44 5.75 -34.43
CA LYS A 672 -0.65 5.55 -35.64
C LYS A 672 0.81 5.42 -35.26
N ILE A 673 1.45 4.31 -35.65
CA ILE A 673 2.89 4.12 -35.52
C ILE A 673 3.50 4.37 -36.91
N ASN A 674 4.46 5.29 -37.02
CA ASN A 674 5.03 5.68 -38.32
C ASN A 674 6.20 4.80 -38.78
N GLN A 675 6.92 4.16 -37.85
CA GLN A 675 8.01 3.22 -38.10
C GLN A 675 7.68 1.85 -37.45
N ASP A 676 8.64 1.25 -36.75
CA ASP A 676 8.54 -0.09 -36.17
C ASP A 676 8.08 -0.12 -34.71
N VAL A 677 7.53 -1.26 -34.31
CA VAL A 677 7.47 -1.67 -32.89
C VAL A 677 8.66 -2.59 -32.62
N THR A 678 9.38 -2.38 -31.51
CA THR A 678 10.50 -3.24 -31.12
C THR A 678 10.40 -3.76 -29.69
N ALA A 679 10.57 -5.06 -29.46
CA ALA A 679 10.67 -5.63 -28.12
C ALA A 679 12.03 -6.33 -27.95
N HIS A 680 12.72 -6.06 -26.85
CA HIS A 680 14.09 -6.57 -26.58
C HIS A 680 15.08 -6.33 -27.75
N GLY A 681 14.91 -5.23 -28.51
CA GLY A 681 15.76 -4.91 -29.67
C GLY A 681 15.39 -5.61 -30.99
N GLN A 682 14.39 -6.50 -31.01
CA GLN A 682 13.87 -7.12 -32.24
C GLN A 682 12.60 -6.40 -32.72
N ILE A 683 12.44 -6.24 -34.04
CA ILE A 683 11.20 -5.71 -34.64
C ILE A 683 10.08 -6.76 -34.48
N VAL A 684 8.98 -6.33 -33.87
CA VAL A 684 7.77 -7.12 -33.67
C VAL A 684 6.67 -6.52 -34.54
N ALA A 685 6.18 -7.27 -35.53
CA ALA A 685 5.05 -6.82 -36.33
C ALA A 685 3.76 -6.78 -35.49
N VAL A 686 3.35 -5.57 -35.06
CA VAL A 686 2.11 -5.36 -34.32
C VAL A 686 0.95 -5.12 -35.29
N GLN A 687 0.25 -6.20 -35.65
CA GLN A 687 -1.07 -6.09 -36.27
C GLN A 687 -2.12 -5.69 -35.23
N VAL A 688 -2.46 -4.40 -35.16
CA VAL A 688 -3.64 -3.96 -34.41
C VAL A 688 -4.88 -4.25 -35.25
N ASN A 689 -5.50 -5.40 -35.03
CA ASN A 689 -6.70 -5.79 -35.76
C ASN A 689 -7.95 -5.05 -35.24
N LEU A 690 -8.20 -3.86 -35.78
CA LEU A 690 -9.40 -3.06 -35.54
C LEU A 690 -10.43 -3.31 -36.64
N GLN A 691 -11.25 -4.35 -36.50
CA GLN A 691 -12.45 -4.53 -37.34
C GLN A 691 -13.76 -4.39 -36.58
N LYS A 692 -14.83 -4.31 -37.36
CA LYS A 692 -16.02 -3.50 -37.13
C LYS A 692 -17.27 -4.28 -37.53
N LYS A 693 -18.41 -3.92 -36.93
CA LYS A 693 -19.77 -4.30 -37.33
C LYS A 693 -20.09 -5.81 -37.29
N LEU A 694 -20.47 -6.24 -36.11
CA LEU A 694 -21.46 -7.30 -35.95
C LEU A 694 -22.85 -6.72 -36.29
N LYS A 695 -23.38 -6.97 -37.51
CA LYS A 695 -24.82 -6.82 -37.76
C LYS A 695 -25.53 -8.08 -37.25
N PRO A 696 -26.63 -7.96 -36.49
CA PRO A 696 -27.54 -9.08 -36.32
C PRO A 696 -28.17 -9.42 -37.67
N ASN A 697 -28.19 -10.71 -38.03
CA ASN A 697 -29.35 -11.26 -38.72
C ASN A 697 -30.28 -11.87 -37.65
N ASP A 698 -31.53 -12.15 -38.01
CA ASP A 698 -32.61 -12.50 -37.07
C ASP A 698 -32.45 -13.88 -36.38
N LYS A 699 -31.26 -14.49 -36.41
CA LYS A 699 -30.95 -15.79 -35.82
C LYS A 699 -29.69 -15.83 -34.95
N GLY A 700 -28.99 -14.70 -34.74
CA GLY A 700 -28.11 -14.52 -33.57
C GLY A 700 -26.86 -15.42 -33.49
N TYR A 701 -26.24 -15.77 -34.61
CA TYR A 701 -24.95 -16.48 -34.63
C TYR A 701 -23.84 -15.63 -35.25
N TYR A 702 -22.64 -15.70 -34.67
CA TYR A 702 -21.40 -15.21 -35.30
C TYR A 702 -20.55 -16.42 -35.71
N HIS A 703 -20.21 -16.50 -36.99
CA HIS A 703 -19.30 -17.51 -37.55
C HIS A 703 -17.86 -17.01 -37.55
N ALA A 704 -16.91 -17.95 -37.55
CA ALA A 704 -15.49 -17.65 -37.73
C ALA A 704 -15.15 -17.48 -39.21
N GLN A 705 -14.50 -16.37 -39.56
CA GLN A 705 -13.63 -16.25 -40.73
C GLN A 705 -12.39 -15.46 -40.33
N GLY A 706 -11.23 -15.89 -40.83
CA GLY A 706 -10.07 -15.02 -40.99
C GLY A 706 -10.01 -14.62 -42.46
N GLU A 707 -10.18 -13.32 -42.73
CA GLU A 707 -9.78 -12.67 -43.97
C GLU A 707 -9.07 -11.36 -43.62
N GLU A 708 -8.15 -10.93 -44.47
CA GLU A 708 -7.29 -9.76 -44.24
C GLU A 708 -8.05 -8.43 -44.27
N LEU A 709 -7.45 -7.39 -43.68
CA LEU A 709 -7.94 -6.01 -43.78
C LEU A 709 -7.04 -5.07 -44.57
N ILE A 710 -5.77 -5.42 -44.77
CA ILE A 710 -4.81 -4.61 -45.51
C ILE A 710 -3.91 -5.56 -46.28
N ALA A 711 -3.96 -5.46 -47.61
CA ALA A 711 -3.03 -6.18 -48.48
C ALA A 711 -1.62 -5.59 -48.39
N PHE A 712 -0.61 -6.45 -48.38
CA PHE A 712 0.77 -6.05 -48.55
C PHE A 712 1.13 -6.04 -50.04
N LYS A 713 1.62 -4.90 -50.57
CA LYS A 713 2.53 -4.93 -51.72
C LYS A 713 3.40 -3.69 -51.81
N ASP A 714 4.71 -3.97 -51.78
CA ASP A 714 5.88 -3.30 -52.36
C ASP A 714 5.94 -1.77 -52.58
N ASN A 715 7.15 -1.22 -52.45
CA ASN A 715 7.51 0.22 -52.57
C ASN A 715 7.19 1.16 -51.38
N GLY A 716 7.16 0.63 -50.15
CA GLY A 716 7.70 1.38 -49.00
C GLY A 716 6.94 2.60 -48.45
N GLN A 717 5.62 2.73 -48.64
CA GLN A 717 4.82 3.72 -47.89
C GLN A 717 3.55 3.11 -47.28
N VAL A 718 3.36 3.30 -45.97
CA VAL A 718 2.16 2.88 -45.23
C VAL A 718 1.09 3.98 -45.28
N LYS A 719 -0.11 3.66 -45.77
CA LYS A 719 -1.30 4.52 -45.69
C LYS A 719 -2.50 3.75 -45.11
N TRP A 720 -3.16 4.36 -44.13
CA TRP A 720 -4.31 3.80 -43.42
C TRP A 720 -5.61 4.44 -43.90
N ARG A 721 -6.69 3.65 -44.07
CA ARG A 721 -8.06 4.16 -44.25
C ARG A 721 -9.07 3.20 -43.62
N LEU A 722 -10.07 3.74 -42.90
CA LEU A 722 -11.19 2.94 -42.42
C LEU A 722 -12.24 2.73 -43.51
N VAL A 723 -12.99 1.63 -43.38
CA VAL A 723 -14.19 1.34 -44.17
C VAL A 723 -15.44 1.48 -43.27
N ASN A 724 -16.45 2.22 -43.74
CA ASN A 724 -17.85 2.31 -43.27
C ASN A 724 -18.08 2.70 -41.79
N ASP A 725 -18.01 4.00 -41.49
CA ASP A 725 -17.99 4.74 -40.20
C ASP A 725 -19.01 4.44 -39.06
N GLU A 726 -19.06 3.23 -38.47
CA GLU A 726 -19.75 3.03 -37.17
C GLU A 726 -18.97 2.15 -36.16
N LEU A 727 -18.71 2.69 -34.96
CA LEU A 727 -18.26 1.98 -33.73
C LEU A 727 -19.20 2.41 -32.58
N LYS A 728 -19.27 1.61 -31.50
CA LYS A 728 -20.06 1.91 -30.28
C LYS A 728 -19.19 1.89 -29.02
N ASP A 729 -19.65 2.60 -27.99
CA ASP A 729 -19.04 2.85 -26.66
C ASP A 729 -18.41 1.60 -25.99
N GLY A 730 -17.19 1.73 -25.47
CA GLY A 730 -16.53 0.72 -24.63
C GLY A 730 -15.01 0.90 -24.49
N MET A 731 -14.42 0.53 -23.34
CA MET A 731 -12.97 0.59 -23.10
C MET A 731 -12.29 -0.75 -23.43
N TYR A 732 -11.09 -0.74 -24.01
CA TYR A 732 -10.37 -1.91 -24.53
C TYR A 732 -8.91 -1.95 -24.04
N VAL A 733 -8.37 -3.12 -23.66
CA VAL A 733 -7.03 -3.31 -23.08
C VAL A 733 -6.22 -4.34 -23.87
N TYR A 734 -4.93 -4.07 -24.15
CA TYR A 734 -4.03 -4.85 -25.00
C TYR A 734 -2.68 -5.16 -24.30
N THR A 735 -2.51 -6.37 -23.78
CA THR A 735 -1.28 -6.78 -23.06
C THR A 735 -0.23 -7.35 -23.99
N LEU A 736 1.02 -6.86 -23.90
CA LEU A 736 2.19 -7.43 -24.58
C LEU A 736 2.95 -8.34 -23.61
N ALA A 737 3.25 -9.59 -23.98
CA ALA A 737 3.95 -10.52 -23.11
C ALA A 737 4.99 -11.34 -23.87
N SER A 738 6.15 -11.56 -23.25
CA SER A 738 7.13 -12.57 -23.69
C SER A 738 6.84 -13.91 -23.01
N VAL A 739 6.92 -15.00 -23.75
CA VAL A 739 6.66 -16.36 -23.25
C VAL A 739 7.74 -17.30 -23.81
N ALA A 740 8.31 -18.14 -22.93
CA ALA A 740 9.25 -19.19 -23.35
C ALA A 740 8.54 -20.23 -24.22
N LYS A 741 9.20 -20.78 -25.25
CA LYS A 741 8.65 -21.93 -25.98
C LYS A 741 8.95 -23.23 -25.21
N PRO A 742 7.94 -24.03 -24.85
CA PRO A 742 8.13 -25.28 -24.12
C PRO A 742 8.03 -26.53 -25.01
N SER A 743 8.84 -27.54 -24.72
CA SER A 743 8.72 -28.87 -25.31
C SER A 743 9.06 -29.99 -24.30
N VAL A 744 8.02 -30.50 -23.64
CA VAL A 744 7.87 -31.87 -23.10
C VAL A 744 9.02 -32.47 -22.24
N LEU A 745 8.81 -32.37 -20.92
CA LEU A 745 9.20 -33.32 -19.85
C LEU A 745 10.67 -33.49 -19.40
N ARG A 746 11.72 -32.96 -20.04
CA ARG A 746 13.10 -32.85 -19.47
C ARG A 746 13.81 -31.54 -19.89
N THR A 747 14.99 -31.25 -19.34
CA THR A 747 15.63 -29.90 -19.28
C THR A 747 16.92 -29.80 -20.15
N THR A 748 17.67 -28.68 -20.30
CA THR A 748 17.87 -27.52 -19.40
C THR A 748 18.36 -26.18 -20.05
N SER A 749 17.98 -25.79 -21.28
CA SER A 749 18.43 -24.48 -21.84
C SER A 749 17.43 -23.76 -22.77
N GLN A 750 17.61 -22.43 -22.91
CA GLN A 750 16.80 -21.34 -23.52
C GLN A 750 16.42 -21.51 -25.03
N PRO A 751 15.36 -20.88 -25.64
CA PRO A 751 14.98 -19.43 -25.61
C PRO A 751 13.45 -19.02 -25.73
N HIS A 752 13.13 -17.73 -26.03
CA HIS A 752 11.79 -17.06 -25.90
C HIS A 752 11.13 -16.46 -27.20
N SER A 753 9.83 -16.04 -27.16
CA SER A 753 9.10 -15.26 -28.21
C SER A 753 7.91 -14.42 -27.65
N LEU A 754 7.27 -13.50 -28.42
CA LEU A 754 6.24 -12.52 -27.95
C LEU A 754 4.83 -12.59 -28.60
N TYR A 755 3.76 -12.17 -27.87
CA TYR A 755 2.37 -12.04 -28.37
C TYR A 755 1.51 -10.92 -27.67
N LEU A 756 0.31 -10.62 -28.23
CA LEU A 756 -0.67 -9.59 -27.82
C LEU A 756 -2.07 -10.18 -27.51
N THR A 757 -2.84 -9.63 -26.55
CA THR A 757 -4.25 -10.06 -26.26
C THR A 757 -5.21 -8.93 -25.82
N ASN A 758 -6.51 -9.00 -26.18
CA ASN A 758 -7.52 -7.94 -25.97
C ASN A 758 -8.49 -8.22 -24.78
N LYS A 759 -8.95 -7.18 -24.07
CA LYS A 759 -10.04 -7.22 -23.04
C LYS A 759 -10.97 -6.00 -23.12
N LEU A 760 -12.25 -6.12 -22.74
CA LEU A 760 -13.22 -5.01 -22.68
C LEU A 760 -13.50 -4.56 -21.22
N ILE A 761 -13.77 -3.26 -21.02
CA ILE A 761 -14.09 -2.58 -19.75
C ILE A 761 -15.24 -1.60 -20.02
N THR A 762 -16.21 -1.46 -19.11
CA THR A 762 -17.33 -0.48 -19.25
C THR A 762 -16.99 0.88 -18.65
N ALA A 763 -17.82 1.87 -18.99
CA ALA A 763 -17.71 3.25 -18.49
C ALA A 763 -17.81 3.39 -16.95
N ASP A 764 -18.26 2.36 -16.23
CA ASP A 764 -18.32 2.30 -14.77
C ASP A 764 -17.05 1.72 -14.11
N GLY A 765 -15.96 1.58 -14.88
CA GLY A 765 -14.67 1.05 -14.40
C GLY A 765 -14.66 -0.46 -14.15
N LYS A 766 -15.78 -1.17 -14.34
CA LYS A 766 -15.82 -2.63 -14.26
C LYS A 766 -15.28 -3.22 -15.56
N ALA A 767 -14.41 -4.22 -15.47
CA ALA A 767 -14.10 -5.03 -16.63
C ALA A 767 -15.36 -5.75 -17.10
N VAL A 768 -15.83 -5.46 -18.32
CA VAL A 768 -16.67 -6.39 -19.09
C VAL A 768 -15.74 -7.46 -19.64
N SER A 769 -15.29 -8.30 -18.71
CA SER A 769 -15.24 -9.70 -19.06
C SER A 769 -16.65 -10.13 -19.48
N THR A 770 -16.72 -11.19 -20.27
CA THR A 770 -17.80 -12.16 -20.19
C THR A 770 -17.77 -12.86 -18.80
N VAL A 771 -17.96 -12.03 -17.75
CA VAL A 771 -17.94 -12.18 -16.27
C VAL A 771 -16.55 -12.21 -15.56
N SER A 772 -16.44 -11.43 -14.47
CA SER A 772 -15.20 -10.80 -13.93
C SER A 772 -14.67 -11.40 -12.58
N PRO A 773 -13.47 -10.98 -12.08
CA PRO A 773 -12.83 -11.47 -10.84
C PRO A 773 -13.30 -10.68 -9.57
N LEU A 774 -12.72 -10.71 -8.34
CA LEU A 774 -11.38 -11.11 -7.83
C LEU A 774 -11.41 -11.32 -6.28
N LYS A 775 -10.63 -12.26 -5.72
CA LYS A 775 -10.04 -12.16 -4.35
C LYS A 775 -8.72 -12.94 -4.25
N ALA A 776 -7.61 -12.26 -4.00
CA ALA A 776 -6.27 -12.86 -3.84
C ALA A 776 -6.06 -13.36 -2.39
N PRO A 777 -5.05 -14.21 -2.15
CA PRO A 777 -3.70 -13.65 -1.93
C PRO A 777 -2.58 -14.32 -2.76
N LEU A 778 -1.47 -13.58 -2.89
CA LEU A 778 -0.08 -14.02 -3.12
C LEU A 778 0.15 -15.44 -3.69
N THR A 779 0.50 -15.54 -4.97
CA THR A 779 1.60 -16.40 -5.50
C THR A 779 1.75 -16.26 -7.01
N VAL A 780 2.98 -16.40 -7.52
CA VAL A 780 3.29 -16.42 -8.95
C VAL A 780 2.77 -17.73 -9.57
N ASN A 781 1.77 -17.64 -10.46
CA ASN A 781 1.18 -18.81 -11.13
C ASN A 781 1.98 -19.26 -12.36
N ALA A 782 3.23 -19.71 -12.14
CA ALA A 782 4.00 -20.46 -13.12
C ALA A 782 4.10 -21.93 -12.70
N ARG A 783 3.97 -22.86 -13.66
CA ARG A 783 4.29 -24.28 -13.45
C ARG A 783 4.94 -24.87 -14.71
N PRO A 784 5.71 -25.96 -14.61
CA PRO A 784 6.29 -26.62 -15.77
C PRO A 784 5.21 -27.00 -16.79
N GLN A 785 5.48 -26.79 -18.08
CA GLN A 785 4.67 -27.36 -19.15
C GLN A 785 4.89 -28.87 -19.22
N VAL A 786 3.80 -29.60 -19.40
CA VAL A 786 3.76 -31.06 -19.55
C VAL A 786 3.33 -31.46 -20.96
N ASN A 787 3.38 -32.76 -21.28
CA ASN A 787 2.79 -33.28 -22.51
C ASN A 787 1.25 -33.04 -22.49
N PRO A 788 0.64 -32.49 -23.55
CA PRO A 788 -0.82 -32.34 -23.67
C PRO A 788 -1.61 -33.59 -23.24
N VAL A 789 -1.13 -34.77 -23.64
CA VAL A 789 -1.72 -36.09 -23.35
C VAL A 789 -2.05 -36.29 -21.86
N LEU A 790 -1.23 -35.74 -20.96
CA LEU A 790 -1.42 -35.87 -19.51
C LEU A 790 -2.78 -35.34 -19.04
N ALA A 791 -3.32 -34.30 -19.70
CA ALA A 791 -4.62 -33.74 -19.37
C ALA A 791 -5.78 -34.70 -19.68
N SER A 792 -5.66 -35.54 -20.71
CA SER A 792 -6.67 -36.58 -21.03
C SER A 792 -6.66 -37.69 -19.98
N TYR A 793 -5.49 -38.06 -19.47
CA TYR A 793 -5.37 -39.03 -18.38
C TYR A 793 -5.89 -38.48 -17.05
N LEU A 794 -5.56 -37.24 -16.68
CA LEU A 794 -5.99 -36.62 -15.42
C LEU A 794 -7.50 -36.38 -15.33
N THR A 795 -8.17 -36.17 -16.46
CA THR A 795 -9.63 -35.94 -16.51
C THR A 795 -10.45 -37.22 -16.65
N ALA A 796 -9.84 -38.36 -16.98
CA ALA A 796 -10.53 -39.63 -17.27
C ALA A 796 -11.50 -40.09 -16.16
N ASN A 797 -11.02 -40.16 -14.91
CA ASN A 797 -11.82 -40.58 -13.75
C ASN A 797 -13.09 -39.73 -13.58
N LEU A 798 -12.96 -38.40 -13.69
CA LEU A 798 -14.06 -37.46 -13.51
C LEU A 798 -15.05 -37.51 -14.65
N ALA A 799 -14.54 -37.60 -15.88
CA ALA A 799 -15.35 -37.69 -17.08
C ALA A 799 -16.26 -38.93 -17.05
N LEU A 800 -15.73 -40.10 -16.69
CA LEU A 800 -16.49 -41.35 -16.65
C LEU A 800 -17.55 -41.38 -15.53
N ASN A 801 -17.24 -40.88 -14.33
CA ASN A 801 -18.24 -40.75 -13.26
C ASN A 801 -19.39 -39.82 -13.67
N LYS A 802 -19.07 -38.63 -14.21
CA LYS A 802 -20.08 -37.66 -14.65
C LYS A 802 -20.95 -38.19 -15.80
N MET A 803 -20.39 -39.03 -16.66
CA MET A 803 -21.14 -39.75 -17.70
C MET A 803 -22.09 -40.80 -17.11
N SER A 804 -21.61 -41.63 -16.16
CA SER A 804 -22.41 -42.65 -15.49
C SER A 804 -23.59 -42.06 -14.70
N GLU A 805 -23.36 -40.90 -14.07
CA GLU A 805 -24.38 -40.16 -13.35
C GLU A 805 -25.46 -39.58 -14.27
N GLN A 806 -25.07 -38.94 -15.38
CA GLN A 806 -26.02 -38.43 -16.37
C GLN A 806 -26.94 -39.53 -16.91
N LEU A 807 -26.41 -40.74 -17.09
CA LEU A 807 -27.18 -41.91 -17.53
C LEU A 807 -28.18 -42.35 -16.46
N GLN A 808 -27.73 -42.46 -15.20
CA GLN A 808 -28.62 -42.81 -14.09
C GLN A 808 -29.72 -41.77 -13.89
N GLN A 809 -29.40 -40.48 -13.93
CA GLN A 809 -30.40 -39.40 -13.79
C GLN A 809 -31.44 -39.43 -14.92
N SER A 810 -31.01 -39.61 -16.18
CA SER A 810 -31.95 -39.67 -17.32
C SER A 810 -32.81 -40.94 -17.31
N PHE A 811 -32.31 -42.05 -16.75
CA PHE A 811 -33.10 -43.24 -16.44
C PHE A 811 -34.10 -42.99 -15.30
N MET A 812 -33.65 -42.42 -14.19
CA MET A 812 -34.51 -42.12 -13.03
C MET A 812 -35.67 -41.19 -13.41
N HIS A 813 -35.40 -40.12 -14.15
CA HIS A 813 -36.44 -39.22 -14.66
C HIS A 813 -37.44 -39.97 -15.56
N GLU A 814 -36.98 -40.85 -16.46
CA GLU A 814 -37.85 -41.66 -17.32
C GLU A 814 -38.72 -42.67 -16.52
N THR A 815 -38.17 -43.32 -15.49
CA THR A 815 -38.96 -44.26 -14.65
C THR A 815 -40.01 -43.54 -13.80
N ARG A 816 -39.73 -42.31 -13.37
CA ARG A 816 -40.71 -41.43 -12.70
C ARG A 816 -41.85 -40.99 -13.61
N LEU A 817 -41.77 -41.19 -14.93
CA LEU A 817 -42.90 -40.90 -15.84
C LEU A 817 -43.95 -42.02 -15.84
N LEU A 818 -43.52 -43.27 -15.66
CA LEU A 818 -44.27 -44.48 -16.05
C LEU A 818 -45.16 -45.03 -14.92
N GLN A 819 -45.71 -44.13 -14.11
CA GLN A 819 -46.43 -44.43 -12.87
C GLN A 819 -47.85 -44.97 -13.06
N GLU A 820 -48.35 -45.03 -14.29
CA GLU A 820 -49.64 -45.63 -14.62
C GLU A 820 -49.61 -47.14 -14.31
N LYS A 821 -50.77 -47.80 -14.18
CA LYS A 821 -50.84 -49.22 -13.74
C LYS A 821 -50.31 -50.23 -14.77
N ASP A 822 -50.15 -49.79 -16.02
CA ASP A 822 -49.87 -50.68 -17.14
C ASP A 822 -48.37 -50.94 -17.31
N ARG A 823 -48.02 -52.06 -17.95
CA ARG A 823 -46.62 -52.37 -18.28
C ARG A 823 -46.14 -51.43 -19.38
N SER A 824 -44.87 -51.06 -19.37
CA SER A 824 -44.35 -50.02 -20.28
C SER A 824 -42.90 -50.29 -20.69
N ILE A 825 -42.59 -50.07 -21.97
CA ILE A 825 -41.23 -50.07 -22.53
C ILE A 825 -40.95 -48.68 -23.13
N PHE A 826 -39.72 -48.21 -23.00
CA PHE A 826 -39.23 -46.98 -23.62
C PHE A 826 -37.90 -47.20 -24.35
N VAL A 827 -37.72 -46.47 -25.44
CA VAL A 827 -36.44 -46.31 -26.15
C VAL A 827 -36.10 -44.83 -26.14
N LYS A 828 -34.87 -44.50 -25.72
CA LYS A 828 -34.42 -43.12 -25.53
C LYS A 828 -33.08 -42.89 -26.23
N TYR A 829 -33.07 -41.98 -27.21
CA TYR A 829 -31.84 -41.45 -27.78
C TYR A 829 -31.33 -40.30 -26.92
N LEU A 830 -30.06 -40.38 -26.53
CA LEU A 830 -29.39 -39.45 -25.63
C LEU A 830 -28.33 -38.66 -26.41
N ASN A 831 -28.31 -37.34 -26.27
CA ASN A 831 -27.27 -36.47 -26.84
C ASN A 831 -27.01 -35.29 -25.88
N GLY A 832 -25.75 -34.88 -25.69
CA GLY A 832 -25.48 -33.75 -24.81
C GLY A 832 -24.08 -33.19 -24.92
N LYS A 833 -23.94 -31.94 -24.48
CA LYS A 833 -22.66 -31.23 -24.36
C LYS A 833 -22.45 -30.82 -22.92
N GLN A 834 -21.43 -31.40 -22.31
CA GLN A 834 -21.04 -31.13 -20.94
C GLN A 834 -19.83 -30.18 -20.91
N LYS A 835 -19.78 -29.33 -19.89
CA LYS A 835 -18.56 -28.64 -19.47
C LYS A 835 -18.26 -29.06 -18.03
N TYR A 836 -16.98 -29.19 -17.73
CA TYR A 836 -16.48 -29.44 -16.38
C TYR A 836 -15.51 -28.32 -16.00
N GLY A 837 -15.61 -27.87 -14.76
CA GLY A 837 -14.69 -26.93 -14.14
C GLY A 837 -13.81 -27.65 -13.13
N SER A 838 -12.50 -27.62 -13.29
CA SER A 838 -11.60 -28.16 -12.26
C SER A 838 -11.66 -27.35 -10.98
N ASN A 839 -11.60 -28.03 -9.83
CA ASN A 839 -11.41 -27.40 -8.52
C ASN A 839 -9.93 -27.24 -8.14
N LEU A 840 -9.00 -27.73 -8.98
CA LEU A 840 -7.56 -27.58 -8.80
C LEU A 840 -7.06 -26.34 -9.54
N SER A 841 -5.99 -25.74 -9.02
CA SER A 841 -5.36 -24.57 -9.64
C SER A 841 -4.58 -24.95 -10.90
N PHE A 842 -4.20 -23.92 -11.67
CA PHE A 842 -3.27 -24.06 -12.80
C PHE A 842 -1.95 -24.74 -12.38
N ILE A 843 -1.40 -24.38 -11.21
CA ILE A 843 -0.17 -24.97 -10.66
C ILE A 843 -0.34 -26.46 -10.36
N ASP A 844 -1.49 -26.86 -9.81
CA ASP A 844 -1.83 -28.24 -9.46
C ASP A 844 -2.27 -29.11 -10.67
N TYR A 845 -1.95 -28.69 -11.90
CA TYR A 845 -2.36 -29.36 -13.15
C TYR A 845 -3.90 -29.50 -13.28
N GLY A 846 -4.64 -28.51 -12.80
CA GLY A 846 -6.09 -28.47 -12.88
C GLY A 846 -6.59 -28.23 -14.31
N TYR A 847 -7.18 -29.26 -14.92
CA TYR A 847 -7.74 -29.19 -16.27
C TYR A 847 -9.26 -29.20 -16.27
N ASP A 848 -9.85 -28.14 -16.82
CA ASP A 848 -11.24 -28.15 -17.31
C ASP A 848 -11.38 -29.14 -18.47
N PHE A 849 -12.59 -29.59 -18.77
CA PHE A 849 -12.87 -30.26 -20.04
C PHE A 849 -14.23 -29.88 -20.62
N ASN A 850 -14.29 -29.81 -21.95
CA ASN A 850 -15.53 -29.93 -22.69
C ASN A 850 -15.75 -31.41 -22.98
N ALA A 851 -17.00 -31.87 -23.00
CA ALA A 851 -17.30 -33.21 -23.48
C ALA A 851 -18.63 -33.26 -24.22
N SER A 852 -18.81 -34.27 -25.06
CA SER A 852 -20.07 -34.54 -25.77
C SER A 852 -20.37 -36.02 -25.78
N TYR A 853 -21.59 -36.40 -25.39
CA TYR A 853 -22.05 -37.79 -25.47
C TYR A 853 -23.14 -37.96 -26.52
N SER A 854 -23.21 -39.16 -27.07
CA SER A 854 -24.41 -39.68 -27.73
C SER A 854 -24.61 -41.16 -27.40
N GLY A 855 -25.84 -41.64 -27.43
CA GLY A 855 -26.12 -43.05 -27.20
C GLY A 855 -27.60 -43.41 -27.20
N VAL A 856 -27.88 -44.68 -26.91
CA VAL A 856 -29.24 -45.23 -26.85
C VAL A 856 -29.40 -45.96 -25.52
N MET A 857 -30.55 -45.75 -24.89
CA MET A 857 -31.04 -46.47 -23.72
C MET A 857 -32.35 -47.17 -24.09
N LEU A 858 -32.48 -48.44 -23.71
CA LEU A 858 -33.70 -49.25 -23.83
C LEU A 858 -34.06 -49.69 -22.41
N GLY A 859 -35.30 -49.45 -21.98
CA GLY A 859 -35.74 -49.86 -20.65
C GLY A 859 -37.24 -50.03 -20.54
N GLY A 860 -37.71 -50.39 -19.35
CA GLY A 860 -39.12 -50.59 -19.09
C GLY A 860 -39.43 -51.01 -17.67
N LYS A 861 -40.72 -51.12 -17.39
CA LYS A 861 -41.27 -51.66 -16.14
C LYS A 861 -41.35 -53.18 -16.25
N VAL A 862 -40.53 -53.88 -15.47
CA VAL A 862 -40.44 -55.36 -15.51
C VAL A 862 -41.36 -56.03 -14.50
N TRP A 863 -41.73 -55.34 -13.42
CA TRP A 863 -42.64 -55.86 -12.39
C TRP A 863 -43.42 -54.73 -11.70
N GLN A 864 -44.62 -55.04 -11.22
CA GLN A 864 -45.44 -54.15 -10.39
C GLN A 864 -46.29 -54.99 -9.42
N SER A 865 -46.46 -54.52 -8.18
CA SER A 865 -47.35 -55.13 -7.18
C SER A 865 -48.83 -55.00 -7.60
N GLU A 866 -49.69 -55.94 -7.18
CA GLU A 866 -51.13 -55.96 -7.53
C GLU A 866 -51.88 -54.66 -7.22
N ARG A 867 -51.56 -54.00 -6.10
CA ARG A 867 -52.18 -52.71 -5.72
C ARG A 867 -51.67 -51.52 -6.53
N GLY A 868 -50.63 -51.71 -7.34
CA GLY A 868 -49.94 -50.68 -8.12
C GLY A 868 -48.85 -49.92 -7.38
N ASN A 869 -48.71 -50.12 -6.06
CA ASN A 869 -47.90 -49.27 -5.18
C ASN A 869 -46.38 -49.44 -5.34
N HIS A 870 -45.89 -50.64 -5.68
CA HIS A 870 -44.47 -50.91 -5.89
C HIS A 870 -44.21 -51.32 -7.34
N ALA A 871 -43.14 -50.83 -7.96
CA ALA A 871 -42.75 -51.17 -9.34
C ALA A 871 -41.23 -51.28 -9.49
N LEU A 872 -40.77 -52.22 -10.31
CA LEU A 872 -39.37 -52.40 -10.66
C LEU A 872 -39.15 -52.04 -12.14
N TYR A 873 -38.16 -51.18 -12.38
CA TYR A 873 -37.74 -50.74 -13.69
C TYR A 873 -36.30 -51.16 -13.96
N THR A 874 -35.99 -51.47 -15.22
CA THR A 874 -34.63 -51.78 -15.68
C THR A 874 -34.34 -51.12 -17.01
N ALA A 875 -33.10 -50.72 -17.26
CA ALA A 875 -32.63 -50.29 -18.57
C ALA A 875 -31.22 -50.82 -18.88
N LEU A 876 -30.94 -50.94 -20.18
CA LEU A 876 -29.63 -51.18 -20.75
C LEU A 876 -29.25 -50.00 -21.66
N ASN A 877 -27.98 -49.63 -21.68
CA ASN A 877 -27.51 -48.49 -22.47
C ASN A 877 -26.16 -48.74 -23.15
N LYS A 878 -25.99 -48.14 -24.34
CA LYS A 878 -24.72 -48.08 -25.08
C LYS A 878 -24.48 -46.65 -25.54
N THR A 879 -23.29 -46.14 -25.25
CA THR A 879 -22.99 -44.70 -25.32
C THR A 879 -21.54 -44.44 -25.75
N SER A 880 -21.32 -43.33 -26.44
CA SER A 880 -20.02 -42.80 -26.83
C SER A 880 -19.85 -41.41 -26.22
N TYR A 881 -18.68 -41.10 -25.68
CA TYR A 881 -18.39 -39.86 -24.97
C TYR A 881 -17.00 -39.34 -25.35
N LYS A 882 -16.98 -38.21 -26.06
CA LYS A 882 -15.75 -37.52 -26.46
C LYS A 882 -15.44 -36.45 -25.43
N VAL A 883 -14.22 -36.44 -24.90
CA VAL A 883 -13.73 -35.52 -23.88
C VAL A 883 -12.54 -34.75 -24.47
N THR A 884 -12.56 -33.43 -24.34
CA THR A 884 -11.50 -32.51 -24.75
C THR A 884 -11.09 -31.67 -23.54
N PRO A 885 -10.02 -32.03 -22.83
CA PRO A 885 -9.41 -31.20 -21.80
C PRO A 885 -8.99 -29.84 -22.38
N LYS A 886 -9.16 -28.78 -21.59
CA LYS A 886 -8.64 -27.45 -21.90
C LYS A 886 -7.26 -27.29 -21.27
N ALA A 887 -6.29 -28.05 -21.79
CA ALA A 887 -4.91 -27.88 -21.37
C ALA A 887 -4.30 -26.66 -22.05
N VAL A 888 -3.64 -25.83 -21.26
CA VAL A 888 -2.79 -24.74 -21.77
C VAL A 888 -1.56 -25.27 -22.51
N ASP A 889 -1.17 -26.51 -22.20
CA ASP A 889 0.02 -27.17 -22.71
C ASP A 889 -0.14 -27.64 -24.18
N GLY A 890 -1.39 -27.70 -24.69
CA GLY A 890 -1.76 -28.11 -26.04
C GLY A 890 -3.04 -28.95 -26.08
N GLU A 891 -3.57 -29.23 -27.27
CA GLU A 891 -4.78 -30.05 -27.40
C GLU A 891 -4.50 -31.55 -27.27
N THR A 892 -5.41 -32.24 -26.57
CA THR A 892 -5.56 -33.70 -26.58
C THR A 892 -7.05 -34.03 -26.51
N LYS A 893 -7.47 -35.19 -27.00
CA LYS A 893 -8.86 -35.65 -26.97
C LYS A 893 -8.89 -37.12 -26.55
N ALA A 894 -9.89 -37.49 -25.78
CA ALA A 894 -10.17 -38.87 -25.41
C ALA A 894 -11.56 -39.27 -25.87
N LYS A 895 -11.72 -40.48 -26.42
CA LYS A 895 -13.03 -41.01 -26.81
C LYS A 895 -13.31 -42.29 -26.03
N TYR A 896 -14.31 -42.21 -25.15
CA TYR A 896 -14.78 -43.32 -24.33
C TYR A 896 -16.03 -43.95 -24.96
N HIS A 897 -16.10 -45.27 -24.93
CA HIS A 897 -17.30 -46.04 -25.21
C HIS A 897 -17.71 -46.74 -23.90
N SER A 898 -19.00 -46.66 -23.58
CA SER A 898 -19.56 -47.14 -22.32
C SER A 898 -20.79 -48.02 -22.57
N TRP A 899 -20.83 -49.14 -21.87
CA TRP A 899 -21.90 -50.14 -21.90
C TRP A 899 -22.32 -50.46 -20.48
N GLY A 900 -23.61 -50.51 -20.21
CA GLY A 900 -24.09 -50.77 -18.86
C GLY A 900 -25.60 -50.91 -18.77
N GLY A 901 -26.07 -50.83 -17.53
CA GLY A 901 -27.48 -50.86 -17.21
C GLY A 901 -27.79 -50.25 -15.86
N SER A 902 -29.07 -50.00 -15.64
CA SER A 902 -29.64 -49.33 -14.48
C SER A 902 -30.90 -50.03 -14.00
N ILE A 903 -31.17 -49.97 -12.71
CA ILE A 903 -32.33 -50.55 -12.03
C ILE A 903 -32.91 -49.49 -11.08
N ASN A 904 -34.25 -49.38 -11.01
CA ASN A 904 -34.95 -48.57 -10.02
C ASN A 904 -36.13 -49.35 -9.44
N TRP A 905 -36.18 -49.47 -8.11
CA TRP A 905 -37.34 -49.92 -7.35
C TRP A 905 -38.11 -48.71 -6.82
N HIS A 906 -39.28 -48.45 -7.38
CA HIS A 906 -40.17 -47.35 -7.02
C HIS A 906 -41.26 -47.84 -6.06
N SER A 907 -41.59 -47.06 -5.03
CA SER A 907 -42.64 -47.38 -4.04
C SER A 907 -43.44 -46.14 -3.65
N ASN A 908 -44.75 -46.22 -3.81
CA ASN A 908 -45.73 -45.27 -3.27
C ASN A 908 -46.25 -45.82 -1.93
N LEU A 909 -45.88 -45.15 -0.84
CA LEU A 909 -46.25 -45.46 0.53
C LEU A 909 -47.49 -44.65 0.95
N PRO A 910 -48.15 -45.01 2.08
CA PRO A 910 -49.25 -44.21 2.64
C PRO A 910 -48.85 -42.75 2.91
N HIS A 911 -49.84 -41.86 2.97
CA HIS A 911 -49.65 -40.42 3.17
C HIS A 911 -48.79 -39.75 2.08
N ASN A 912 -48.92 -40.17 0.81
CA ASN A 912 -48.26 -39.59 -0.37
C ASN A 912 -46.72 -39.64 -0.36
N LEU A 913 -46.11 -40.47 0.47
CA LEU A 913 -44.66 -40.65 0.53
C LEU A 913 -44.17 -41.58 -0.60
N ILE A 914 -43.03 -41.26 -1.19
CA ILE A 914 -42.41 -41.98 -2.31
C ILE A 914 -41.00 -42.39 -1.91
N VAL A 915 -40.62 -43.62 -2.25
CA VAL A 915 -39.24 -44.12 -2.14
C VAL A 915 -38.82 -44.68 -3.50
N ASP A 916 -37.72 -44.19 -4.04
CA ASP A 916 -36.97 -44.80 -5.14
C ASP A 916 -35.67 -45.41 -4.58
N LEU A 917 -35.36 -46.67 -4.91
CA LEU A 917 -34.06 -47.30 -4.64
C LEU A 917 -33.42 -47.67 -5.98
N SER A 918 -32.32 -47.02 -6.33
CA SER A 918 -31.71 -47.15 -7.65
C SER A 918 -30.26 -47.64 -7.59
N ALA A 919 -29.85 -48.38 -8.62
CA ALA A 919 -28.48 -48.79 -8.83
C ALA A 919 -28.15 -48.79 -10.33
N GLY A 920 -26.86 -48.68 -10.66
CA GLY A 920 -26.38 -48.66 -12.03
C GLY A 920 -24.91 -49.03 -12.13
N TYR A 921 -24.55 -49.68 -13.23
CA TYR A 921 -23.20 -50.16 -13.50
C TYR A 921 -22.82 -49.92 -14.95
N GLN A 922 -21.63 -49.37 -15.19
CA GLN A 922 -21.12 -49.07 -16.53
C GLN A 922 -19.68 -49.56 -16.67
N LYS A 923 -19.38 -50.22 -17.81
CA LYS A 923 -18.03 -50.61 -18.22
C LYS A 923 -17.54 -49.65 -19.30
N HIS A 924 -16.29 -49.22 -19.20
CA HIS A 924 -15.70 -48.19 -20.06
C HIS A 924 -14.46 -48.69 -20.80
N LYS A 925 -14.32 -48.28 -22.07
CA LYS A 925 -13.08 -48.35 -22.85
C LYS A 925 -12.82 -47.01 -23.52
N GLY A 926 -11.67 -46.39 -23.25
CA GLY A 926 -11.26 -45.10 -23.78
C GLY A 926 -10.00 -45.19 -24.64
N ASP A 927 -10.01 -44.50 -25.76
CA ASP A 927 -8.86 -44.30 -26.63
C ASP A 927 -8.42 -42.83 -26.52
N ILE A 928 -7.14 -42.56 -26.22
CA ILE A 928 -6.59 -41.20 -26.09
C ILE A 928 -5.76 -40.86 -27.33
N GLU A 929 -5.99 -39.67 -27.87
CA GLU A 929 -5.31 -39.13 -29.05
C GLU A 929 -3.80 -39.03 -28.80
N HIS A 930 -3.02 -39.73 -29.64
CA HIS A 930 -1.55 -39.82 -29.60
C HIS A 930 -0.96 -40.48 -28.33
N ALA A 931 -1.69 -41.43 -27.73
CA ALA A 931 -1.34 -42.06 -26.46
C ALA A 931 -1.89 -43.50 -26.31
N GLY A 932 -1.84 -44.06 -25.10
CA GLY A 932 -2.39 -45.37 -24.75
C GLY A 932 -3.92 -45.41 -24.51
N HIS A 933 -4.43 -46.59 -24.15
CA HIS A 933 -5.86 -46.83 -23.89
C HIS A 933 -6.19 -46.88 -22.39
N VAL A 934 -7.33 -46.32 -22.00
CA VAL A 934 -7.89 -46.39 -20.65
C VAL A 934 -9.01 -47.43 -20.59
N LYS A 935 -9.08 -48.24 -19.54
CA LYS A 935 -10.18 -49.19 -19.29
C LYS A 935 -10.63 -49.08 -17.84
N GLY A 936 -11.91 -49.34 -17.56
CA GLY A 936 -12.41 -49.37 -16.19
C GLY A 936 -13.92 -49.56 -16.09
N TYR A 937 -14.46 -49.30 -14.91
CA TYR A 937 -15.89 -49.39 -14.63
C TYR A 937 -16.31 -48.35 -13.59
N THR A 938 -17.58 -47.93 -13.66
CA THR A 938 -18.27 -47.14 -12.63
C THR A 938 -19.44 -47.91 -12.06
N PHE A 939 -19.78 -47.60 -10.82
CA PHE A 939 -20.96 -48.10 -10.12
C PHE A 939 -21.62 -46.95 -9.36
N ASN A 940 -22.95 -46.93 -9.34
CA ASN A 940 -23.72 -46.08 -8.46
C ASN A 940 -24.85 -46.85 -7.78
N ILE A 941 -25.19 -46.42 -6.57
CA ILE A 941 -26.32 -46.91 -5.78
C ILE A 941 -26.86 -45.74 -4.97
N GLY A 942 -28.18 -45.63 -4.82
CA GLY A 942 -28.76 -44.56 -4.01
C GLY A 942 -30.25 -44.70 -3.76
N ALA A 943 -30.73 -43.90 -2.82
CA ALA A 943 -32.13 -43.83 -2.42
C ALA A 943 -32.63 -42.39 -2.51
N ASP A 944 -33.81 -42.18 -3.11
CA ASP A 944 -34.52 -40.90 -3.06
C ASP A 944 -35.84 -41.08 -2.30
N LEU A 945 -36.14 -40.13 -1.41
CA LEU A 945 -37.36 -40.02 -0.62
C LEU A 945 -38.10 -38.74 -1.05
N GLY A 946 -39.37 -38.83 -1.43
CA GLY A 946 -40.16 -37.66 -1.86
C GLY A 946 -41.58 -37.63 -1.29
N TYR A 947 -42.14 -36.45 -1.12
CA TYR A 947 -43.52 -36.27 -0.62
C TYR A 947 -44.40 -35.63 -1.69
N ARG A 948 -45.38 -36.37 -2.22
CA ARG A 948 -46.23 -35.86 -3.31
C ARG A 948 -47.36 -34.99 -2.78
N TYR A 949 -47.36 -33.73 -3.19
CA TYR A 949 -48.43 -32.77 -2.95
C TYR A 949 -49.17 -32.45 -4.25
N GLN A 950 -50.50 -32.53 -4.23
CA GLN A 950 -51.32 -32.08 -5.35
C GLN A 950 -51.56 -30.57 -5.21
N TRP A 951 -50.87 -29.78 -6.03
CA TRP A 951 -50.95 -28.32 -5.98
C TRP A 951 -52.18 -27.78 -6.72
N MET A 952 -52.54 -28.41 -7.85
CA MET A 952 -53.76 -28.11 -8.61
C MET A 952 -54.38 -29.40 -9.13
N LYS A 953 -55.63 -29.32 -9.65
CA LYS A 953 -56.36 -30.49 -10.17
C LYS A 953 -55.53 -31.38 -11.12
N ASN A 954 -54.68 -30.75 -11.95
CA ASN A 954 -53.80 -31.44 -12.88
C ASN A 954 -52.29 -31.18 -12.62
N ALA A 955 -51.91 -30.72 -11.42
CA ALA A 955 -50.51 -30.39 -11.09
C ALA A 955 -50.07 -31.05 -9.77
N PHE A 956 -48.96 -31.78 -9.82
CA PHE A 956 -48.30 -32.35 -8.64
C PHE A 956 -46.93 -31.71 -8.44
N ILE A 957 -46.55 -31.52 -7.18
CA ILE A 957 -45.24 -31.07 -6.74
C ILE A 957 -44.73 -32.11 -5.73
N THR A 958 -43.54 -32.63 -5.95
CA THR A 958 -42.90 -33.65 -5.11
C THR A 958 -41.52 -33.17 -4.67
N PRO A 959 -41.42 -32.45 -3.53
CA PRO A 959 -40.14 -32.22 -2.89
C PRO A 959 -39.48 -33.56 -2.54
N MET A 960 -38.18 -33.66 -2.74
CA MET A 960 -37.40 -34.88 -2.59
C MET A 960 -36.02 -34.63 -2.00
N VAL A 961 -35.54 -35.59 -1.23
CA VAL A 961 -34.18 -35.69 -0.71
C VAL A 961 -33.63 -37.07 -1.04
N GLY A 962 -32.36 -37.18 -1.41
CA GLY A 962 -31.74 -38.46 -1.68
C GLY A 962 -30.28 -38.55 -1.28
N LEU A 963 -29.79 -39.79 -1.23
CA LEU A 963 -28.44 -40.15 -0.84
C LEU A 963 -27.92 -41.24 -1.78
N HIS A 964 -26.81 -40.96 -2.46
CA HIS A 964 -26.23 -41.80 -3.51
C HIS A 964 -24.73 -41.99 -3.26
N TYR A 965 -24.21 -43.18 -3.50
CA TYR A 965 -22.78 -43.50 -3.47
C TYR A 965 -22.30 -43.78 -4.90
N LEU A 966 -21.22 -43.11 -5.29
CA LEU A 966 -20.58 -43.20 -6.60
C LEU A 966 -19.21 -43.84 -6.43
N TYR A 967 -18.84 -44.77 -7.31
CA TYR A 967 -17.55 -45.45 -7.33
C TYR A 967 -17.03 -45.60 -8.76
N ALA A 968 -15.71 -45.49 -8.95
CA ALA A 968 -15.05 -45.90 -10.18
C ALA A 968 -13.66 -46.49 -9.96
N SER A 969 -13.28 -47.41 -10.84
CA SER A 969 -11.95 -47.99 -10.89
C SER A 969 -11.46 -48.00 -12.34
N LEU A 970 -10.24 -47.50 -12.55
CA LEU A 970 -9.53 -47.53 -13.82
C LEU A 970 -8.33 -48.46 -13.72
N SER A 971 -8.07 -49.22 -14.78
CA SER A 971 -6.85 -50.03 -14.90
C SER A 971 -5.63 -49.14 -15.13
N ASP A 972 -4.48 -49.58 -14.62
CA ASP A 972 -3.19 -48.99 -14.95
C ASP A 972 -2.96 -48.97 -16.47
N VAL A 973 -2.29 -47.91 -16.96
CA VAL A 973 -2.04 -47.69 -18.38
C VAL A 973 -0.54 -47.64 -18.63
N ASN A 974 -0.06 -48.49 -19.52
CA ASN A 974 1.30 -48.44 -20.04
C ASN A 974 1.27 -47.70 -21.40
N ASP A 975 1.65 -46.42 -21.41
CA ASP A 975 1.70 -45.61 -22.62
C ASP A 975 3.05 -45.78 -23.32
N GLN A 976 3.08 -46.67 -24.31
CA GLN A 976 4.27 -46.95 -25.12
C GLN A 976 4.66 -45.78 -26.04
N ALA A 977 3.71 -44.92 -26.45
CA ALA A 977 4.00 -43.80 -27.33
C ALA A 977 4.74 -42.67 -26.59
N ASN A 978 4.35 -42.42 -25.35
CA ASN A 978 4.94 -41.40 -24.48
C ASN A 978 5.95 -41.96 -23.44
N LYS A 979 6.19 -43.28 -23.46
CA LYS A 979 7.12 -44.04 -22.59
C LYS A 979 6.88 -43.83 -21.09
N ALA A 980 5.62 -43.91 -20.65
CA ALA A 980 5.22 -43.67 -19.25
C ALA A 980 4.28 -44.75 -18.71
N LEU A 981 4.42 -45.10 -17.43
CA LEU A 981 3.51 -45.98 -16.70
C LEU A 981 2.58 -45.15 -15.79
N LEU A 982 1.27 -45.29 -15.99
CA LEU A 982 0.26 -44.55 -15.27
C LEU A 982 -0.54 -45.46 -14.33
N LYS A 983 -0.66 -45.08 -13.05
CA LYS A 983 -1.43 -45.83 -12.03
C LYS A 983 -2.55 -44.99 -11.44
N TYR A 984 -3.76 -45.54 -11.44
CA TYR A 984 -4.97 -44.84 -11.01
C TYR A 984 -5.42 -45.24 -9.60
N ASN A 985 -5.68 -44.24 -8.75
CA ASN A 985 -6.42 -44.48 -7.51
C ASN A 985 -7.92 -44.64 -7.79
N ASN A 986 -8.57 -45.58 -7.09
CA ASN A 986 -10.02 -45.73 -7.11
C ASN A 986 -10.73 -44.44 -6.66
N PHE A 987 -11.75 -44.05 -7.43
CA PHE A 987 -12.61 -42.91 -7.15
C PHE A 987 -13.81 -43.35 -6.32
N ASN A 988 -14.20 -42.53 -5.34
CA ASN A 988 -15.48 -42.68 -4.66
C ASN A 988 -15.98 -41.32 -4.14
N ALA A 989 -17.30 -41.13 -4.19
CA ALA A 989 -17.97 -39.93 -3.68
C ALA A 989 -19.32 -40.32 -3.05
N LEU A 990 -19.70 -39.64 -1.98
CA LEU A 990 -21.06 -39.63 -1.46
C LEU A 990 -21.76 -38.39 -2.02
N LYS A 991 -22.99 -38.54 -2.50
CA LYS A 991 -23.80 -37.47 -3.08
C LYS A 991 -25.13 -37.36 -2.34
N THR A 992 -25.47 -36.16 -1.91
CA THR A 992 -26.80 -35.84 -1.36
C THR A 992 -27.51 -34.93 -2.34
N ASN A 993 -28.74 -35.26 -2.74
CA ASN A 993 -29.56 -34.42 -3.61
C ASN A 993 -30.77 -33.86 -2.84
N LEU A 994 -31.09 -32.60 -3.10
CA LEU A 994 -32.28 -31.90 -2.62
C LEU A 994 -33.01 -31.32 -3.83
N GLY A 995 -34.28 -31.66 -4.04
CA GLY A 995 -34.98 -31.24 -5.25
C GLY A 995 -36.49 -31.21 -5.15
N VAL A 996 -37.12 -30.84 -6.26
CA VAL A 996 -38.56 -30.77 -6.46
C VAL A 996 -38.85 -31.27 -7.86
N ASP A 997 -39.67 -32.33 -7.97
CA ASP A 997 -40.25 -32.80 -9.22
C ASP A 997 -41.66 -32.22 -9.36
N VAL A 998 -41.95 -31.58 -10.49
CA VAL A 998 -43.22 -30.95 -10.83
C VAL A 998 -43.79 -31.66 -12.03
N ASN A 999 -45.05 -32.11 -11.95
CA ASN A 999 -45.78 -32.72 -13.04
C ASN A 999 -47.03 -31.89 -13.34
N TYR A 1000 -47.27 -31.56 -14.62
CA TYR A 1000 -48.49 -30.90 -15.08
C TYR A 1000 -49.05 -31.57 -16.34
N ARG A 1001 -50.31 -32.01 -16.32
CA ARG A 1001 -50.98 -32.68 -17.45
C ARG A 1001 -52.15 -31.85 -18.00
N ILE A 1002 -52.18 -31.64 -19.30
CA ILE A 1002 -53.26 -30.94 -20.01
C ILE A 1002 -53.66 -31.70 -21.28
N GLY A 1003 -54.76 -32.45 -21.16
CA GLY A 1003 -55.27 -33.31 -22.23
C GLY A 1003 -54.24 -34.37 -22.66
N LYS A 1004 -53.84 -34.33 -23.94
CA LYS A 1004 -52.82 -35.21 -24.52
C LYS A 1004 -51.37 -34.80 -24.21
N PHE A 1005 -51.16 -33.65 -23.58
CA PHE A 1005 -49.81 -33.15 -23.28
C PHE A 1005 -49.52 -33.23 -21.78
N GLU A 1006 -48.28 -33.54 -21.45
CA GLU A 1006 -47.79 -33.59 -20.08
C GLU A 1006 -46.40 -32.95 -20.04
N VAL A 1007 -46.18 -32.07 -19.07
CA VAL A 1007 -44.91 -31.36 -18.86
C VAL A 1007 -44.42 -31.74 -17.48
N LYS A 1008 -43.16 -32.15 -17.40
CA LYS A 1008 -42.51 -32.50 -16.12
C LYS A 1008 -41.24 -31.69 -15.97
N GLY A 1009 -40.99 -31.19 -14.77
CA GLY A 1009 -39.85 -30.36 -14.44
C GLY A 1009 -39.20 -30.87 -13.17
N LEU A 1010 -37.94 -31.33 -13.24
CA LEU A 1010 -37.12 -31.67 -12.08
C LEU A 1010 -36.13 -30.53 -11.84
N LEU A 1011 -36.24 -29.87 -10.70
CA LEU A 1011 -35.22 -28.95 -10.18
C LEU A 1011 -34.53 -29.63 -9.00
N SER A 1012 -33.23 -29.92 -9.07
CA SER A 1012 -32.49 -30.52 -7.95
C SER A 1012 -31.09 -29.92 -7.77
N TYR A 1013 -30.59 -29.94 -6.54
CA TYR A 1013 -29.25 -29.53 -6.17
C TYR A 1013 -28.51 -30.71 -5.56
N ASP A 1014 -27.45 -31.13 -6.24
CA ASP A 1014 -26.64 -32.30 -5.94
C ASP A 1014 -25.33 -31.86 -5.29
N MET A 1015 -25.03 -32.35 -4.08
CA MET A 1015 -23.87 -32.01 -3.25
C MET A 1015 -22.93 -33.21 -3.10
N TYR A 1016 -21.62 -33.05 -3.33
CA TYR A 1016 -20.67 -34.17 -3.43
C TYR A 1016 -19.55 -34.15 -2.37
N GLN A 1017 -19.57 -35.12 -1.45
CA GLN A 1017 -18.51 -35.34 -0.47
C GLN A 1017 -17.49 -36.38 -1.00
N GLN A 1018 -16.26 -35.94 -1.29
CA GLN A 1018 -15.19 -36.80 -1.84
C GLN A 1018 -13.78 -36.34 -1.45
N LYS A 1019 -12.83 -37.28 -1.41
CA LYS A 1019 -11.39 -37.00 -1.21
C LYS A 1019 -10.72 -36.66 -2.54
N THR A 1020 -9.68 -35.81 -2.52
CA THR A 1020 -8.84 -35.57 -3.71
C THR A 1020 -8.09 -36.87 -4.02
N ARG A 1021 -8.13 -37.32 -5.28
CA ARG A 1021 -7.42 -38.53 -5.72
C ARG A 1021 -6.15 -38.16 -6.49
N GLN A 1022 -5.34 -39.17 -6.80
CA GLN A 1022 -4.06 -38.99 -7.49
C GLN A 1022 -3.97 -39.95 -8.68
N LEU A 1023 -3.26 -39.48 -9.70
CA LEU A 1023 -2.74 -40.26 -10.81
C LEU A 1023 -1.22 -40.26 -10.66
N TYR A 1024 -0.62 -41.43 -10.54
CA TYR A 1024 0.83 -41.56 -10.58
C TYR A 1024 1.25 -41.75 -12.03
N VAL A 1025 2.27 -41.01 -12.46
CA VAL A 1025 2.92 -41.16 -13.76
C VAL A 1025 4.40 -41.39 -13.47
N ASP A 1026 4.84 -42.62 -13.69
CA ASP A 1026 6.07 -43.17 -13.13
C ASP A 1026 6.13 -42.89 -11.61
N ASP A 1027 7.13 -42.14 -11.14
CA ASP A 1027 7.29 -41.77 -9.72
C ASP A 1027 6.58 -40.46 -9.32
N VAL A 1028 5.91 -39.76 -10.25
CA VAL A 1028 5.34 -38.43 -10.02
C VAL A 1028 3.83 -38.49 -9.75
N ALA A 1029 3.41 -37.99 -8.58
CA ALA A 1029 2.01 -37.99 -8.16
C ALA A 1029 1.28 -36.69 -8.53
N TYR A 1030 0.36 -36.76 -9.50
CA TYR A 1030 -0.50 -35.65 -9.92
C TYR A 1030 -1.86 -35.69 -9.22
N LYS A 1031 -2.36 -34.55 -8.77
CA LYS A 1031 -3.70 -34.43 -8.17
C LYS A 1031 -4.78 -34.55 -9.26
N GLN A 1032 -5.83 -35.31 -8.99
CA GLN A 1032 -7.06 -35.34 -9.78
C GLN A 1032 -8.11 -34.40 -9.16
N GLY A 1033 -8.92 -33.77 -10.01
CA GLY A 1033 -10.03 -32.93 -9.57
C GLY A 1033 -11.15 -33.70 -8.88
N LYS A 1034 -12.23 -32.99 -8.57
CA LYS A 1034 -13.43 -33.45 -7.85
C LYS A 1034 -14.69 -33.15 -8.65
N LEU A 1035 -15.73 -33.98 -8.51
CA LEU A 1035 -17.09 -33.59 -8.91
C LEU A 1035 -17.49 -32.34 -8.12
N ALA A 1036 -18.25 -31.43 -8.74
CA ALA A 1036 -18.62 -30.15 -8.15
C ALA A 1036 -20.12 -30.16 -7.79
N ASP A 1037 -20.49 -29.45 -6.73
CA ASP A 1037 -21.90 -29.28 -6.36
C ASP A 1037 -22.67 -28.57 -7.48
N THR A 1038 -23.87 -29.06 -7.78
CA THR A 1038 -24.49 -28.86 -9.08
C THR A 1038 -26.00 -28.66 -9.00
N LEU A 1039 -26.51 -27.60 -9.63
CA LEU A 1039 -27.93 -27.42 -9.89
C LEU A 1039 -28.33 -28.11 -11.20
N HIS A 1040 -29.41 -28.87 -11.17
CA HIS A 1040 -30.05 -29.57 -12.28
C HIS A 1040 -31.43 -28.97 -12.54
N LEU A 1041 -31.77 -28.72 -13.79
CA LEU A 1041 -33.10 -28.39 -14.27
C LEU A 1041 -33.38 -29.25 -15.51
N ASN A 1042 -34.17 -30.31 -15.35
CA ASN A 1042 -34.63 -31.13 -16.47
C ASN A 1042 -36.10 -30.85 -16.73
N THR A 1043 -36.44 -30.47 -17.96
CA THR A 1043 -37.83 -30.33 -18.41
C THR A 1043 -38.11 -31.36 -19.50
N GLN A 1044 -39.12 -32.19 -19.28
CA GLN A 1044 -39.58 -33.18 -20.25
C GLN A 1044 -41.00 -32.88 -20.70
N PHE A 1045 -41.18 -32.81 -22.01
CA PHE A 1045 -42.48 -32.70 -22.66
C PHE A 1045 -42.87 -34.08 -23.19
N VAL A 1046 -44.10 -34.48 -22.91
CA VAL A 1046 -44.66 -35.77 -23.32
C VAL A 1046 -45.95 -35.53 -24.10
N ALA A 1047 -46.01 -36.07 -25.31
CA ALA A 1047 -47.18 -36.04 -26.18
C ALA A 1047 -47.79 -37.45 -26.26
N HIS A 1048 -48.95 -37.62 -25.61
CA HIS A 1048 -49.76 -38.83 -25.61
C HIS A 1048 -50.56 -38.92 -26.91
N LEU A 1049 -49.96 -39.53 -27.93
CA LEU A 1049 -50.54 -39.64 -29.27
C LEU A 1049 -51.78 -40.55 -29.25
N THR A 1050 -51.67 -41.69 -28.56
CA THR A 1050 -52.76 -42.61 -28.21
C THR A 1050 -52.70 -42.91 -26.69
N PRO A 1051 -53.72 -43.56 -26.09
CA PRO A 1051 -53.66 -44.00 -24.69
C PRO A 1051 -52.58 -45.03 -24.37
N ARG A 1052 -51.81 -45.50 -25.36
CA ARG A 1052 -50.76 -46.52 -25.21
C ARG A 1052 -49.43 -46.15 -25.86
N PHE A 1053 -49.38 -45.09 -26.66
CA PHE A 1053 -48.16 -44.70 -27.37
C PHE A 1053 -47.97 -43.19 -27.31
N ALA A 1054 -46.76 -42.80 -26.93
CA ALA A 1054 -46.45 -41.42 -26.63
C ALA A 1054 -44.97 -41.12 -26.88
N PHE A 1055 -44.72 -39.87 -27.23
CA PHE A 1055 -43.41 -39.37 -27.59
C PHE A 1055 -42.94 -38.38 -26.52
N SER A 1056 -41.67 -38.47 -26.10
CA SER A 1056 -41.09 -37.60 -25.09
C SER A 1056 -39.87 -36.85 -25.62
N THR A 1057 -39.74 -35.58 -25.25
CA THR A 1057 -38.53 -34.79 -25.48
C THR A 1057 -38.08 -34.19 -24.15
N GLU A 1058 -36.84 -34.48 -23.75
CA GLU A 1058 -36.23 -33.98 -22.51
C GLU A 1058 -35.15 -32.97 -22.87
N VAL A 1059 -35.17 -31.82 -22.20
CA VAL A 1059 -34.09 -30.84 -22.21
C VAL A 1059 -33.61 -30.67 -20.77
N GLY A 1060 -32.37 -31.10 -20.51
CA GLY A 1060 -31.73 -30.97 -19.20
C GLY A 1060 -30.63 -29.91 -19.23
N PHE A 1061 -30.70 -28.96 -18.30
CA PHE A 1061 -29.66 -27.97 -18.03
C PHE A 1061 -29.03 -28.28 -16.67
N GLN A 1062 -27.70 -28.24 -16.62
CA GLN A 1062 -26.95 -28.56 -15.40
C GLN A 1062 -25.88 -27.48 -15.19
N HIS A 1063 -25.76 -26.90 -14.00
CA HIS A 1063 -24.82 -25.80 -13.71
C HIS A 1063 -24.04 -26.03 -12.42
N ALA A 1064 -22.70 -26.02 -12.51
CA ALA A 1064 -21.79 -26.23 -11.40
C ALA A 1064 -20.64 -25.20 -11.44
N ARG A 1065 -20.35 -24.54 -10.32
CA ARG A 1065 -19.21 -23.58 -10.13
C ARG A 1065 -18.85 -22.78 -11.41
N ASN A 1066 -19.80 -22.01 -11.93
CA ASN A 1066 -19.67 -21.13 -13.11
C ASN A 1066 -19.57 -21.81 -14.49
N LYS A 1067 -19.87 -23.11 -14.64
CA LYS A 1067 -19.89 -23.80 -15.94
C LYS A 1067 -21.18 -24.60 -16.16
N GLY A 1068 -21.86 -24.28 -17.27
CA GLY A 1068 -23.09 -24.92 -17.70
C GLY A 1068 -22.88 -26.12 -18.64
N GLN A 1069 -23.77 -27.08 -18.52
CA GLN A 1069 -23.96 -28.24 -19.38
C GLN A 1069 -25.40 -28.21 -19.91
N SER A 1070 -25.58 -28.71 -21.14
CA SER A 1070 -26.89 -28.97 -21.71
C SER A 1070 -26.98 -30.39 -22.24
N SER A 1071 -28.17 -30.97 -22.12
CA SER A 1071 -28.51 -32.33 -22.51
C SER A 1071 -29.86 -32.32 -23.20
N PHE A 1072 -30.00 -33.19 -24.19
CA PHE A 1072 -31.18 -33.35 -25.01
C PHE A 1072 -31.44 -34.84 -25.20
N ALA A 1073 -32.64 -35.28 -24.90
CA ALA A 1073 -33.05 -36.65 -25.17
C ALA A 1073 -34.39 -36.68 -25.90
N VAL A 1074 -34.53 -37.70 -26.75
CA VAL A 1074 -35.78 -37.99 -27.46
C VAL A 1074 -36.15 -39.42 -27.14
N GLY A 1075 -37.33 -39.61 -26.55
CA GLY A 1075 -37.87 -40.89 -26.16
C GLY A 1075 -39.15 -41.24 -26.93
N ALA A 1076 -39.36 -42.52 -27.13
CA ALA A 1076 -40.66 -43.08 -27.48
C ALA A 1076 -41.01 -44.15 -26.46
N HIS A 1077 -42.24 -44.15 -25.95
CA HIS A 1077 -42.71 -45.16 -25.02
C HIS A 1077 -44.02 -45.80 -25.48
N TYR A 1078 -44.16 -47.06 -25.14
CA TYR A 1078 -45.32 -47.89 -25.41
C TYR A 1078 -45.78 -48.56 -24.11
N GLN A 1079 -47.08 -48.48 -23.85
CA GLN A 1079 -47.77 -49.11 -22.73
C GLN A 1079 -48.63 -50.27 -23.26
N PHE A 1080 -48.61 -51.40 -22.55
CA PHE A 1080 -49.17 -52.68 -22.97
C PHE A 1080 -50.54 -52.97 -22.35
#